data_AF-A0A8T9CAL6-F1
#
_entry.id   AF-A0A8T9CAL6-F1
#
_cell.length_a   1.000
_cell.length_b   1.000
_cell.length_c   1.000
_cell.angle_alpha   90.00
_cell.angle_beta   90.00
_cell.angle_gamma   90.00
#
_symmetry.space_group_name_H-M   'P 1'
#
loop_
_entity.id
_entity.type
_entity.pdbx_description
1 polymer ?
#
loop_
_entity_poly.entity_id
_entity_poly.type
_entity_poly.pdbx_seq_one_letter_code
_entity_poly.pdbx_strand_id
1 'polypeptide(L)'
;MTISTGMSLPNARPYAFAFPPATTALIIIDMQRDFVDPNGFGSIQCGDPEIFSAVRNIVPTLQKVLQVARSIGMQVIHTREGHRPDLSDLPPSKKVRQVNAPNGHHTMGIGDQGPMGRLLVRGEWGHDIIDELRQLPGEPVIDKPGKGSFWGTGLHKILLARGITHILFSGVTTECCVTTTLRECNDRGFECCILSDCTGGFDQQMVTTSMDIVCGQDGLFGYIGSSSDFIAQASQSQDLTPPSTPPAADDALLPIAELQRKYTSGLTTPEAIVEVVFKRIEAYKKVDSAVWISIQSKEAVLGAARALSAKYESKPLPPLFGVPFALKDNIDVKGVTTTAACEAFAYVAKSTAPAVQLLLDAGALFIGKLNMDQLATGLSGCRSPYGTPHSFNSKDHISGGSSSGSAVAVAAGLVSFALGTDTAGSGRVPAAFNGIVGFKPTKGTISARGVVPACKSLDTLSIMAPFLTDAHKVWLTIDEHDSLDPYAKNPSSLALWKSDFRGPKEGGFTFGIPPPSVLETCSKEYQALFQTAVQKVRSCGGRLVEIDYTPFSLASDLLYNASLVHERIASIGYDFLTSHIDSLHSTTKSLFQTALASDLKPWQVFHDQDLQAQYTMQAQKNFNTLEGGIDVLLVPSTPCHPTIKGMENDPIKLNAKVGTFTHAGNVVDLCGVSVNASWTEAGLPFGVTFLGGSGYDGRILDIASVFEEAVGVERKV
;
A
#
# COMPACT_ATOMS: atom_id res chain seq x y z
N MET A 1 6.34 -2.68 24.25
CA MET A 1 5.31 -3.73 24.09
C MET A 1 5.47 -4.30 22.71
N THR A 2 5.61 -5.59 22.43
CA THR A 2 5.72 -6.83 23.21
C THR A 2 6.21 -7.86 22.16
N ILE A 3 6.95 -8.89 22.56
CA ILE A 3 7.04 -10.09 21.73
C ILE A 3 5.59 -10.51 21.48
N SER A 4 5.12 -10.46 20.22
CA SER A 4 3.86 -11.07 19.86
C SER A 4 3.95 -12.51 20.33
N THR A 5 3.20 -12.85 21.37
CA THR A 5 2.93 -14.23 21.77
C THR A 5 2.36 -14.92 20.54
N GLY A 6 3.20 -15.65 19.82
CA GLY A 6 2.75 -16.41 18.65
C GLY A 6 1.62 -17.33 19.06
N MET A 7 0.60 -17.44 18.21
CA MET A 7 -0.39 -18.49 18.37
C MET A 7 0.22 -19.82 17.95
N SER A 8 -0.28 -20.93 18.48
CA SER A 8 0.18 -22.25 18.07
C SER A 8 -0.99 -23.22 18.03
N LEU A 9 -1.05 -24.09 17.01
CA LEU A 9 -1.94 -25.24 16.96
C LEU A 9 -1.18 -26.44 17.56
N PRO A 10 -1.32 -26.73 18.86
CA PRO A 10 -0.47 -27.72 19.54
C PRO A 10 -0.69 -29.14 19.02
N ASN A 11 -1.89 -29.47 18.53
CA ASN A 11 -2.22 -30.79 18.03
C ASN A 11 -2.14 -30.87 16.49
N ALA A 12 -1.54 -29.87 15.84
CA ALA A 12 -1.27 -29.97 14.42
C ALA A 12 -0.32 -31.14 14.13
N ARG A 13 -0.45 -31.70 12.92
CA ARG A 13 0.43 -32.73 12.38
C ARG A 13 1.25 -32.16 11.23
N PRO A 14 2.51 -32.61 11.05
CA PRO A 14 3.19 -33.67 11.81
C PRO A 14 3.60 -33.29 13.25
N TYR A 15 3.64 -31.99 13.56
CA TYR A 15 3.87 -31.44 14.89
C TYR A 15 3.20 -30.06 14.99
N ALA A 16 3.29 -29.44 16.17
CA ALA A 16 2.65 -28.16 16.47
C ALA A 16 3.00 -27.06 15.45
N PHE A 17 1.98 -26.32 14.99
CA PHE A 17 2.14 -25.24 14.01
C PHE A 17 2.06 -23.88 14.71
N ALA A 18 3.18 -23.18 14.82
CA ALA A 18 3.25 -21.85 15.40
C ALA A 18 3.13 -20.76 14.32
N PHE A 19 2.40 -19.68 14.62
CA PHE A 19 2.23 -18.58 13.68
C PHE A 19 1.92 -17.23 14.38
N PRO A 20 2.43 -16.10 13.84
CA PRO A 20 2.11 -14.75 14.30
C PRO A 20 0.82 -14.20 13.64
N PRO A 21 -0.24 -13.87 14.39
CA PRO A 21 -1.53 -13.46 13.80
C PRO A 21 -1.46 -12.25 12.85
N ALA A 22 -0.57 -11.29 13.13
CA ALA A 22 -0.40 -10.08 12.33
C ALA A 22 0.12 -10.32 10.91
N THR A 23 0.86 -11.41 10.69
CA THR A 23 1.40 -11.80 9.36
C THR A 23 0.86 -13.16 8.90
N THR A 24 -0.26 -13.59 9.47
CA THR A 24 -1.02 -14.76 9.02
C THR A 24 -2.25 -14.34 8.24
N ALA A 25 -2.54 -15.06 7.15
CA ALA A 25 -3.81 -14.95 6.44
C ALA A 25 -4.67 -16.22 6.62
N LEU A 26 -5.97 -16.05 6.79
CA LEU A 26 -6.96 -17.10 6.55
C LEU A 26 -7.39 -17.02 5.08
N ILE A 27 -7.13 -18.07 4.31
CA ILE A 27 -7.62 -18.22 2.93
C ILE A 27 -8.81 -19.19 2.92
N ILE A 28 -9.96 -18.68 2.49
CA ILE A 28 -11.20 -19.44 2.32
C ILE A 28 -11.40 -19.75 0.83
N ILE A 29 -11.30 -21.02 0.47
CA ILE A 29 -11.27 -21.46 -0.92
C ILE A 29 -12.63 -21.93 -1.41
N ASP A 30 -13.11 -21.29 -2.47
CA ASP A 30 -14.20 -21.76 -3.34
C ASP A 30 -15.53 -22.04 -2.63
N MET A 31 -15.83 -21.33 -1.53
CA MET A 31 -17.12 -21.41 -0.82
C MET A 31 -18.26 -20.70 -1.58
N GLN A 32 -18.32 -20.92 -2.89
CA GLN A 32 -19.32 -20.37 -3.81
C GLN A 32 -20.55 -21.27 -3.86
N ARG A 33 -21.71 -20.69 -4.15
CA ARG A 33 -22.97 -21.44 -4.31
C ARG A 33 -22.83 -22.59 -5.31
N ASP A 34 -22.07 -22.36 -6.39
CA ASP A 34 -21.77 -23.38 -7.39
C ASP A 34 -21.13 -24.63 -6.79
N PHE A 35 -20.36 -24.55 -5.70
CA PHE A 35 -19.75 -25.72 -5.07
C PHE A 35 -20.55 -26.30 -3.90
N VAL A 36 -21.36 -25.49 -3.20
CA VAL A 36 -21.93 -25.90 -1.90
C VAL A 36 -23.46 -25.78 -1.78
N ASP A 37 -24.15 -25.18 -2.76
CA ASP A 37 -25.61 -25.14 -2.85
C ASP A 37 -26.12 -26.20 -3.85
N PRO A 38 -27.28 -26.84 -3.60
CA PRO A 38 -27.90 -27.76 -4.56
C PRO A 38 -28.13 -27.10 -5.92
N ASN A 39 -28.05 -27.90 -6.99
CA ASN A 39 -28.15 -27.46 -8.39
C ASN A 39 -26.96 -26.61 -8.89
N GLY A 40 -25.92 -26.44 -8.07
CA GLY A 40 -24.64 -25.84 -8.48
C GLY A 40 -23.73 -26.82 -9.21
N PHE A 41 -22.65 -26.30 -9.78
CA PHE A 41 -21.59 -27.09 -10.43
C PHE A 41 -21.14 -28.32 -9.63
N GLY A 42 -20.83 -28.17 -8.34
CA GLY A 42 -20.40 -29.23 -7.44
C GLY A 42 -21.44 -30.35 -7.30
N SER A 43 -22.73 -30.02 -7.22
CA SER A 43 -23.80 -31.02 -7.14
C SER A 43 -23.92 -31.82 -8.44
N ILE A 44 -23.77 -31.15 -9.59
CA ILE A 44 -23.77 -31.78 -10.92
C ILE A 44 -22.56 -32.70 -11.06
N GLN A 45 -21.38 -32.24 -10.62
CA GLN A 45 -20.15 -33.03 -10.69
C GLN A 45 -20.13 -34.23 -9.74
N CYS A 46 -20.67 -34.08 -8.53
CA CYS A 46 -20.67 -35.16 -7.54
C CYS A 46 -21.63 -36.29 -7.95
N GLY A 47 -22.83 -35.95 -8.45
CA GLY A 47 -23.82 -36.95 -8.88
C GLY A 47 -24.50 -37.74 -7.76
N ASP A 48 -23.96 -37.68 -6.53
CA ASP A 48 -24.51 -38.30 -5.33
C ASP A 48 -25.00 -37.22 -4.35
N PRO A 49 -26.31 -37.14 -4.06
CA PRO A 49 -26.87 -36.13 -3.17
C PRO A 49 -26.39 -36.23 -1.71
N GLU A 50 -26.12 -37.44 -1.21
CA GLU A 50 -25.68 -37.64 0.17
C GLU A 50 -24.24 -37.15 0.34
N ILE A 51 -23.34 -37.56 -0.56
CA ILE A 51 -21.95 -37.09 -0.58
C ILE A 51 -21.89 -35.58 -0.77
N PHE A 52 -22.65 -35.04 -1.73
CA PHE A 52 -22.70 -33.60 -1.98
C PHE A 52 -23.16 -32.83 -0.73
N SER A 53 -24.24 -33.30 -0.08
CA SER A 53 -24.78 -32.62 1.10
C SER A 53 -23.77 -32.53 2.25
N ALA A 54 -22.89 -33.54 2.37
CA ALA A 54 -21.87 -33.58 3.41
C ALA A 54 -20.80 -32.47 3.25
N VAL A 55 -20.55 -31.98 2.03
CA VAL A 55 -19.59 -30.89 1.77
C VAL A 55 -20.00 -29.60 2.49
N ARG A 56 -21.30 -29.33 2.60
CA ARG A 56 -21.81 -28.14 3.28
C ARG A 56 -21.65 -28.21 4.82
N ASN A 57 -21.41 -29.39 5.39
CA ASN A 57 -21.32 -29.57 6.84
C ASN A 57 -20.17 -28.78 7.49
N ILE A 58 -19.17 -28.34 6.73
CA ILE A 58 -18.06 -27.52 7.23
C ILE A 58 -18.47 -26.06 7.51
N VAL A 59 -19.57 -25.56 6.93
CA VAL A 59 -19.95 -24.14 6.95
C VAL A 59 -20.09 -23.58 8.36
N PRO A 60 -20.81 -24.23 9.32
CA PRO A 60 -20.95 -23.69 10.67
C PRO A 60 -19.62 -23.57 11.42
N THR A 61 -18.70 -24.51 11.21
CA THR A 61 -17.36 -24.49 11.83
C THR A 61 -16.50 -23.39 11.22
N LEU A 62 -16.47 -23.31 9.88
CA LEU A 62 -15.74 -22.28 9.15
C LEU A 62 -16.25 -20.87 9.48
N GLN A 63 -17.56 -20.69 9.67
CA GLN A 63 -18.12 -19.41 10.08
C GLN A 63 -17.58 -18.95 11.43
N LYS A 64 -17.40 -19.86 12.40
CA LYS A 64 -16.77 -19.54 13.69
C LYS A 64 -15.30 -19.16 13.54
N VAL A 65 -14.54 -19.91 12.73
CA VAL A 65 -13.14 -19.59 12.43
C VAL A 65 -13.01 -18.22 11.77
N LEU A 66 -13.87 -17.92 10.80
CA LEU A 66 -13.92 -16.62 10.12
C LEU A 66 -14.19 -15.47 11.10
N GLN A 67 -15.16 -15.64 12.01
CA GLN A 67 -15.45 -14.65 13.04
C GLN A 67 -14.26 -14.43 13.98
N VAL A 68 -13.62 -15.51 14.42
CA VAL A 68 -12.43 -15.44 15.27
C VAL A 68 -11.28 -14.75 14.57
N ALA A 69 -10.96 -15.13 13.33
CA ALA A 69 -9.91 -14.50 12.51
C ALA A 69 -10.12 -12.98 12.40
N ARG A 70 -11.35 -12.55 12.10
CA ARG A 70 -11.72 -11.12 12.07
C ARG A 70 -11.53 -10.44 13.43
N SER A 71 -11.92 -11.09 14.52
CA SER A 71 -11.85 -10.50 15.88
C SER A 71 -10.42 -10.25 16.37
N ILE A 72 -9.45 -11.04 15.89
CA ILE A 72 -8.03 -10.89 16.22
C ILE A 72 -7.26 -10.08 15.17
N GLY A 73 -7.96 -9.51 14.18
CA GLY A 73 -7.37 -8.69 13.13
C GLY A 73 -6.54 -9.46 12.10
N MET A 74 -6.72 -10.78 12.00
CA MET A 74 -6.07 -11.62 10.99
C MET A 74 -6.59 -11.25 9.59
N GLN A 75 -5.71 -11.29 8.58
CA GLN A 75 -6.11 -11.04 7.21
C GLN A 75 -7.01 -12.17 6.70
N VAL A 76 -8.14 -11.82 6.09
CA VAL A 76 -9.05 -12.79 5.47
C VAL A 76 -9.08 -12.57 3.96
N ILE A 77 -8.83 -13.63 3.21
CA ILE A 77 -8.86 -13.64 1.75
C ILE A 77 -9.79 -14.76 1.30
N HIS A 78 -10.71 -14.43 0.39
CA HIS A 78 -11.59 -15.41 -0.23
C HIS A 78 -11.12 -15.72 -1.64
N THR A 79 -11.31 -16.94 -2.10
CA THR A 79 -11.11 -17.29 -3.50
C THR A 79 -12.37 -17.90 -4.09
N ARG A 80 -12.53 -17.71 -5.39
CA ARG A 80 -13.68 -18.15 -6.17
C ARG A 80 -13.20 -18.69 -7.50
N GLU A 81 -13.49 -19.95 -7.80
CA GLU A 81 -13.23 -20.49 -9.12
C GLU A 81 -14.25 -19.94 -10.12
N GLY A 82 -13.76 -19.33 -11.18
CA GLY A 82 -14.61 -18.88 -12.26
C GLY A 82 -13.90 -18.18 -13.40
N HIS A 83 -14.60 -18.16 -14.52
CA HIS A 83 -14.11 -17.69 -15.80
C HIS A 83 -14.75 -16.37 -16.18
N ARG A 84 -14.06 -15.59 -17.02
CA ARG A 84 -14.60 -14.35 -17.58
C ARG A 84 -15.94 -14.63 -18.30
N PRO A 85 -16.84 -13.64 -18.38
CA PRO A 85 -18.13 -13.81 -19.07
C PRO A 85 -18.02 -14.36 -20.50
N ASP A 86 -16.95 -14.01 -21.21
CA ASP A 86 -16.64 -14.47 -22.58
C ASP A 86 -15.87 -15.80 -22.63
N LEU A 87 -15.54 -16.39 -21.48
CA LEU A 87 -14.75 -17.62 -21.31
C LEU A 87 -13.34 -17.55 -21.92
N SER A 88 -12.81 -16.35 -22.17
CA SER A 88 -11.48 -16.16 -22.77
C SER A 88 -10.33 -16.73 -21.93
N ASP A 89 -10.54 -16.92 -20.63
CA ASP A 89 -9.58 -17.51 -19.70
C ASP A 89 -9.89 -18.98 -19.33
N LEU A 90 -10.82 -19.64 -20.05
CA LEU A 90 -11.13 -21.06 -19.90
C LEU A 90 -10.28 -21.91 -20.85
N PRO A 91 -9.33 -22.73 -20.34
CA PRO A 91 -8.56 -23.61 -21.20
C PRO A 91 -9.48 -24.64 -21.89
N PRO A 92 -9.34 -24.87 -23.22
CA PRO A 92 -10.15 -25.86 -23.93
C PRO A 92 -10.08 -27.25 -23.31
N SER A 93 -8.92 -27.64 -22.77
CA SER A 93 -8.74 -28.92 -22.09
C SER A 93 -9.63 -29.06 -20.84
N LYS A 94 -9.85 -27.98 -20.09
CA LYS A 94 -10.73 -27.96 -18.91
C LYS A 94 -12.18 -28.18 -19.32
N LYS A 95 -12.63 -27.51 -20.38
CA LYS A 95 -13.99 -27.63 -20.91
C LYS A 95 -14.26 -29.00 -21.54
N VAL A 96 -13.39 -29.44 -22.44
CA VAL A 96 -13.61 -30.64 -23.27
C VAL A 96 -13.51 -31.93 -22.47
N ARG A 97 -12.54 -32.05 -21.54
CA ARG A 97 -12.35 -33.30 -20.76
C ARG A 97 -13.56 -33.65 -19.91
N GLN A 98 -14.23 -32.64 -19.37
CA GLN A 98 -15.39 -32.82 -18.52
C GLN A 98 -16.60 -33.31 -19.32
N VAL A 99 -16.92 -32.62 -20.42
CA VAL A 99 -18.12 -32.93 -21.23
C VAL A 99 -17.96 -34.23 -22.03
N ASN A 100 -16.73 -34.58 -22.41
CA ASN A 100 -16.46 -35.75 -23.26
C ASN A 100 -15.91 -36.96 -22.48
N ALA A 101 -16.02 -36.97 -21.15
CA ALA A 101 -15.56 -38.11 -20.35
C ALA A 101 -16.35 -39.38 -20.71
N PRO A 102 -15.70 -40.49 -21.16
CA PRO A 102 -16.41 -41.68 -21.64
C PRO A 102 -17.36 -42.34 -20.63
N ASN A 103 -17.11 -42.11 -19.33
CA ASN A 103 -17.89 -42.63 -18.22
C ASN A 103 -18.46 -41.51 -17.33
N GLY A 104 -18.63 -40.29 -17.87
CA GLY A 104 -19.24 -39.18 -17.15
C GLY A 104 -20.75 -39.39 -16.96
N HIS A 105 -21.27 -39.01 -15.79
CA HIS A 105 -22.71 -39.12 -15.46
C HIS A 105 -23.52 -37.86 -15.82
N HIS A 106 -22.89 -36.84 -16.43
CA HIS A 106 -23.54 -35.61 -16.89
C HIS A 106 -22.85 -35.05 -18.14
N THR A 107 -23.52 -34.13 -18.83
CA THR A 107 -23.02 -33.45 -20.05
C THR A 107 -22.86 -31.94 -19.89
N MET A 108 -23.13 -31.39 -18.69
CA MET A 108 -23.07 -29.95 -18.43
C MET A 108 -21.66 -29.54 -18.02
N GLY A 109 -21.07 -28.59 -18.75
CA GLY A 109 -19.73 -28.08 -18.51
C GLY A 109 -19.70 -26.63 -18.02
N ILE A 110 -18.48 -26.17 -17.75
CA ILE A 110 -18.20 -24.78 -17.42
C ILE A 110 -18.72 -23.85 -18.53
N GLY A 111 -19.47 -22.83 -18.13
CA GLY A 111 -20.06 -21.83 -19.01
C GLY A 111 -21.43 -22.16 -19.59
N ASP A 112 -21.90 -23.42 -19.43
CA ASP A 112 -23.24 -23.83 -19.85
C ASP A 112 -24.29 -23.28 -18.88
N GLN A 113 -25.52 -23.12 -19.38
CA GLN A 113 -26.63 -22.58 -18.59
C GLN A 113 -27.09 -23.59 -17.54
N GLY A 114 -26.90 -23.25 -16.26
CA GLY A 114 -27.42 -24.00 -15.12
C GLY A 114 -28.56 -23.29 -14.39
N PRO A 115 -29.10 -23.93 -13.34
CA PRO A 115 -30.22 -23.39 -12.55
C PRO A 115 -29.89 -22.10 -11.78
N MET A 116 -28.61 -21.84 -11.52
CA MET A 116 -28.11 -20.65 -10.80
C MET A 116 -27.38 -19.64 -11.72
N GLY A 117 -27.61 -19.72 -13.03
CA GLY A 117 -26.85 -18.97 -14.03
C GLY A 117 -25.84 -19.85 -14.77
N ARG A 118 -24.94 -19.22 -15.53
CA ARG A 118 -23.89 -19.97 -16.24
C ARG A 118 -22.85 -20.52 -15.25
N LEU A 119 -22.58 -21.82 -15.32
CA LEU A 119 -21.74 -22.52 -14.34
C LEU A 119 -20.30 -21.98 -14.32
N LEU A 120 -19.82 -21.58 -13.13
CA LEU A 120 -18.48 -21.01 -12.90
C LEU A 120 -18.15 -19.81 -13.80
N VAL A 121 -19.14 -18.96 -14.09
CA VAL A 121 -18.94 -17.70 -14.83
C VAL A 121 -19.05 -16.51 -13.88
N ARG A 122 -18.05 -15.62 -13.93
CA ARG A 122 -17.99 -14.44 -13.08
C ARG A 122 -19.19 -13.52 -13.32
N GLY A 123 -19.83 -13.12 -12.22
CA GLY A 123 -21.01 -12.25 -12.23
C GLY A 123 -22.35 -13.00 -12.19
N GLU A 124 -22.34 -14.32 -12.37
CA GLU A 124 -23.54 -15.16 -12.20
C GLU A 124 -23.83 -15.42 -10.72
N TRP A 125 -25.10 -15.71 -10.40
CA TRP A 125 -25.53 -15.97 -9.03
C TRP A 125 -24.81 -17.18 -8.39
N GLY A 126 -24.66 -18.27 -9.15
CA GLY A 126 -23.94 -19.47 -8.71
C GLY A 126 -22.47 -19.21 -8.37
N HIS A 127 -21.84 -18.23 -9.01
CA HIS A 127 -20.43 -17.92 -8.79
C HIS A 127 -20.17 -17.14 -7.48
N ASP A 128 -21.18 -16.61 -6.80
CA ASP A 128 -20.95 -15.81 -5.59
C ASP A 128 -20.74 -16.67 -4.33
N ILE A 129 -20.06 -16.10 -3.32
CA ILE A 129 -19.84 -16.74 -2.02
C ILE A 129 -21.18 -16.86 -1.28
N ILE A 130 -21.38 -17.95 -0.54
CA ILE A 130 -22.58 -18.14 0.29
C ILE A 130 -22.71 -17.04 1.36
N ASP A 131 -23.94 -16.70 1.74
CA ASP A 131 -24.21 -15.57 2.64
C ASP A 131 -23.56 -15.75 4.03
N GLU A 132 -23.47 -16.99 4.51
CA GLU A 132 -22.91 -17.33 5.82
C GLU A 132 -21.42 -16.97 5.95
N LEU A 133 -20.70 -16.97 4.82
CA LEU A 133 -19.25 -16.74 4.74
C LEU A 133 -18.90 -15.49 3.97
N ARG A 134 -19.89 -14.61 3.72
CA ARG A 134 -19.71 -13.40 2.93
C ARG A 134 -18.54 -12.55 3.43
N GLN A 135 -17.79 -12.03 2.47
CA GLN A 135 -16.66 -11.14 2.70
C GLN A 135 -17.09 -9.81 3.33
N LEU A 136 -16.27 -9.25 4.21
CA LEU A 136 -16.43 -7.87 4.67
C LEU A 136 -15.88 -6.88 3.64
N PRO A 137 -16.33 -5.61 3.64
CA PRO A 137 -15.68 -4.55 2.89
C PRO A 137 -14.17 -4.51 3.16
N GLY A 138 -13.36 -4.59 2.10
CA GLY A 138 -11.90 -4.59 2.17
C GLY A 138 -11.23 -5.97 2.28
N GLU A 139 -11.99 -7.04 2.51
CA GLU A 139 -11.47 -8.41 2.38
C GLU A 139 -11.31 -8.76 0.89
N PRO A 140 -10.10 -9.12 0.41
CA PRO A 140 -9.90 -9.47 -0.99
C PRO A 140 -10.69 -10.72 -1.40
N VAL A 141 -11.27 -10.68 -2.60
CA VAL A 141 -11.88 -11.83 -3.27
C VAL A 141 -11.13 -12.10 -4.56
N ILE A 142 -10.49 -13.27 -4.65
CA ILE A 142 -9.66 -13.66 -5.79
C ILE A 142 -10.46 -14.56 -6.72
N ASP A 143 -10.86 -14.02 -7.86
CA ASP A 143 -11.45 -14.82 -8.93
C ASP A 143 -10.34 -15.55 -9.72
N LYS A 144 -10.33 -16.88 -9.64
CA LYS A 144 -9.30 -17.73 -10.26
C LYS A 144 -9.87 -18.59 -11.39
N PRO A 145 -9.28 -18.60 -12.60
CA PRO A 145 -9.65 -19.54 -13.65
C PRO A 145 -9.02 -20.94 -13.44
N GLY A 146 -7.93 -21.01 -12.66
CA GLY A 146 -7.22 -22.23 -12.33
C GLY A 146 -7.70 -22.90 -11.04
N LYS A 147 -7.28 -24.16 -10.85
CA LYS A 147 -7.46 -24.88 -9.58
C LYS A 147 -6.65 -24.22 -8.47
N GLY A 148 -5.37 -23.94 -8.74
CA GLY A 148 -4.49 -23.16 -7.88
C GLY A 148 -4.83 -21.67 -7.93
N SER A 149 -4.85 -21.05 -6.76
CA SER A 149 -5.32 -19.66 -6.61
C SER A 149 -4.34 -18.59 -7.11
N PHE A 150 -3.14 -18.98 -7.52
CA PHE A 150 -2.15 -18.06 -8.12
C PHE A 150 -2.22 -17.99 -9.65
N TRP A 151 -2.80 -19.00 -10.30
CA TRP A 151 -2.80 -19.06 -11.76
C TRP A 151 -3.70 -17.97 -12.36
N GLY A 152 -3.08 -17.00 -13.03
CA GLY A 152 -3.79 -15.89 -13.67
C GLY A 152 -4.40 -14.90 -12.68
N THR A 153 -3.87 -14.81 -11.45
CA THR A 153 -4.39 -13.93 -10.39
C THR A 153 -3.30 -13.05 -9.77
N GLY A 154 -3.72 -12.06 -8.99
CA GLY A 154 -2.84 -11.20 -8.19
C GLY A 154 -2.53 -11.72 -6.77
N LEU A 155 -2.89 -12.97 -6.43
CA LEU A 155 -2.82 -13.46 -5.04
C LEU A 155 -1.42 -13.32 -4.43
N HIS A 156 -0.35 -13.64 -5.19
CA HIS A 156 1.01 -13.54 -4.67
C HIS A 156 1.37 -12.11 -4.28
N LYS A 157 1.09 -11.15 -5.17
CA LYS A 157 1.30 -9.72 -4.89
C LYS A 157 0.49 -9.29 -3.67
N ILE A 158 -0.77 -9.72 -3.55
CA ILE A 158 -1.66 -9.38 -2.43
C ILE A 158 -1.12 -9.86 -1.08
N LEU A 159 -0.59 -11.10 -1.04
CA LEU A 159 0.01 -11.69 0.15
C LEU A 159 1.31 -10.95 0.53
N LEU A 160 2.21 -10.76 -0.43
CA LEU A 160 3.48 -10.06 -0.24
C LEU A 160 3.29 -8.59 0.15
N ALA A 161 2.33 -7.90 -0.47
CA ALA A 161 1.97 -6.53 -0.14
C ALA A 161 1.42 -6.39 1.29
N ARG A 162 0.91 -7.46 1.89
CA ARG A 162 0.38 -7.49 3.27
C ARG A 162 1.38 -8.06 4.29
N GLY A 163 2.62 -8.34 3.88
CA GLY A 163 3.64 -8.93 4.74
C GLY A 163 3.27 -10.34 5.23
N ILE A 164 2.44 -11.09 4.48
CA ILE A 164 2.01 -12.42 4.89
C ILE A 164 3.19 -13.40 4.84
N THR A 165 3.31 -14.19 5.89
CA THR A 165 4.32 -15.23 6.07
C THR A 165 3.71 -16.60 6.31
N HIS A 166 2.52 -16.64 6.92
CA HIS A 166 1.82 -17.88 7.28
C HIS A 166 0.41 -17.87 6.71
N ILE A 167 -0.11 -19.05 6.38
CA ILE A 167 -1.45 -19.20 5.83
C ILE A 167 -2.20 -20.34 6.52
N LEU A 168 -3.41 -20.03 7.00
CA LEU A 168 -4.41 -21.01 7.39
C LEU A 168 -5.38 -21.22 6.23
N PHE A 169 -5.55 -22.47 5.80
CA PHE A 169 -6.43 -22.84 4.70
C PHE A 169 -7.73 -23.48 5.19
N SER A 170 -8.79 -23.15 4.48
CA SER A 170 -10.14 -23.69 4.64
C SER A 170 -10.89 -23.65 3.30
N GLY A 171 -12.07 -24.25 3.22
CA GLY A 171 -12.93 -24.19 2.04
C GLY A 171 -13.25 -25.56 1.44
N VAL A 172 -13.46 -25.65 0.13
CA VAL A 172 -13.89 -26.90 -0.52
C VAL A 172 -12.93 -27.35 -1.59
N THR A 173 -13.06 -28.63 -1.95
CA THR A 173 -12.17 -29.36 -2.86
C THR A 173 -10.76 -29.52 -2.27
N THR A 174 -10.70 -30.14 -1.08
CA THR A 174 -9.46 -30.40 -0.35
C THR A 174 -8.41 -31.07 -1.24
N GLU A 175 -8.82 -32.12 -1.93
CA GLU A 175 -8.07 -32.94 -2.88
C GLU A 175 -7.67 -32.20 -4.17
N CYS A 176 -8.13 -30.96 -4.35
CA CYS A 176 -7.90 -30.16 -5.54
C CYS A 176 -7.49 -28.72 -5.18
N CYS A 177 -8.40 -27.74 -5.15
CA CYS A 177 -8.04 -26.33 -5.11
C CYS A 177 -7.30 -25.95 -3.82
N VAL A 178 -7.68 -26.54 -2.67
CA VAL A 178 -7.01 -26.28 -1.39
C VAL A 178 -5.56 -26.76 -1.42
N THR A 179 -5.32 -28.04 -1.71
CA THR A 179 -3.96 -28.59 -1.69
C THR A 179 -3.11 -28.16 -2.88
N THR A 180 -3.69 -27.81 -4.03
CA THR A 180 -2.96 -27.16 -5.13
C THR A 180 -2.48 -25.77 -4.70
N THR A 181 -3.37 -24.95 -4.13
CA THR A 181 -3.00 -23.59 -3.67
C THR A 181 -1.98 -23.64 -2.54
N LEU A 182 -2.13 -24.56 -1.59
CA LEU A 182 -1.19 -24.74 -0.48
C LEU A 182 0.22 -25.08 -0.97
N ARG A 183 0.36 -26.04 -1.89
CA ARG A 183 1.68 -26.43 -2.43
C ARG A 183 2.34 -25.27 -3.16
N GLU A 184 1.57 -24.52 -3.93
CA GLU A 184 2.06 -23.29 -4.56
C GLU A 184 2.52 -22.23 -3.55
N CYS A 185 1.89 -22.15 -2.37
CA CYS A 185 2.34 -21.26 -1.30
C CYS A 185 3.68 -21.71 -0.71
N ASN A 186 3.87 -23.00 -0.46
CA ASN A 186 5.14 -23.53 0.05
C ASN A 186 6.30 -23.24 -0.92
N ASP A 187 6.09 -23.42 -2.23
CA ASP A 187 7.10 -23.10 -3.25
C ASP A 187 7.51 -21.61 -3.21
N ARG A 188 6.61 -20.74 -2.75
CA ARG A 188 6.81 -19.29 -2.60
C ARG A 188 7.29 -18.89 -1.20
N GLY A 189 7.49 -19.85 -0.30
CA GLY A 189 8.09 -19.64 1.02
C GLY A 189 7.13 -19.31 2.16
N PHE A 190 5.83 -19.47 1.97
CA PHE A 190 4.85 -19.33 3.06
C PHE A 190 4.75 -20.62 3.88
N GLU A 191 4.56 -20.48 5.19
CA GLU A 191 4.25 -21.59 6.08
C GLU A 191 2.74 -21.86 6.11
N CYS A 192 2.32 -23.08 5.78
CA CYS A 192 0.92 -23.36 5.46
C CYS A 192 0.32 -24.47 6.31
N CYS A 193 -0.87 -24.22 6.85
CA CYS A 193 -1.64 -25.20 7.62
C CYS A 193 -3.08 -25.29 7.11
N ILE A 194 -3.60 -26.50 6.87
CA ILE A 194 -5.03 -26.72 6.59
C ILE A 194 -5.77 -26.96 7.90
N LEU A 195 -6.88 -26.27 8.13
CA LEU A 195 -7.82 -26.59 9.20
C LEU A 195 -8.73 -27.73 8.72
N SER A 196 -8.45 -28.95 9.17
CA SER A 196 -9.04 -30.19 8.66
C SER A 196 -10.56 -30.28 8.77
N ASP A 197 -11.14 -29.67 9.79
CA ASP A 197 -12.59 -29.59 10.07
C ASP A 197 -13.26 -28.35 9.46
N CYS A 198 -12.50 -27.53 8.74
CA CYS A 198 -12.97 -26.40 7.94
C CYS A 198 -12.72 -26.59 6.44
N THR A 199 -12.41 -27.83 6.03
CA THR A 199 -12.25 -28.17 4.61
C THR A 199 -13.05 -29.41 4.23
N GLY A 200 -13.54 -29.45 3.00
CA GLY A 200 -14.37 -30.54 2.47
C GLY A 200 -13.99 -30.93 1.04
N GLY A 201 -14.56 -32.03 0.55
CA GLY A 201 -14.34 -32.54 -0.80
C GLY A 201 -15.43 -33.53 -1.20
N PHE A 202 -15.47 -33.90 -2.48
CA PHE A 202 -16.53 -34.77 -3.02
C PHE A 202 -16.16 -36.27 -2.95
N ASP A 203 -14.97 -36.59 -2.42
CA ASP A 203 -14.53 -37.96 -2.14
C ASP A 203 -13.72 -37.97 -0.83
N GLN A 204 -14.26 -38.59 0.21
CA GLN A 204 -13.66 -38.58 1.54
C GLN A 204 -12.30 -39.30 1.59
N GLN A 205 -12.12 -40.35 0.79
CA GLN A 205 -10.84 -41.06 0.75
C GLN A 205 -9.76 -40.18 0.09
N MET A 206 -10.11 -39.45 -0.97
CA MET A 206 -9.21 -38.49 -1.59
C MET A 206 -8.89 -37.32 -0.66
N VAL A 207 -9.86 -36.82 0.09
CA VAL A 207 -9.66 -35.77 1.12
C VAL A 207 -8.61 -36.23 2.15
N THR A 208 -8.82 -37.38 2.78
CA THR A 208 -7.89 -37.93 3.77
C THR A 208 -6.51 -38.16 3.18
N THR A 209 -6.42 -38.83 2.02
CA THR A 209 -5.15 -39.09 1.34
C THR A 209 -4.40 -37.80 1.02
N SER A 210 -5.12 -36.76 0.60
CA SER A 210 -4.50 -35.47 0.25
C SER A 210 -3.92 -34.76 1.47
N MET A 211 -4.61 -34.81 2.61
CA MET A 211 -4.06 -34.27 3.86
C MET A 211 -2.85 -35.08 4.36
N ASP A 212 -2.85 -36.40 4.18
CA ASP A 212 -1.71 -37.25 4.52
C ASP A 212 -0.49 -36.99 3.65
N ILE A 213 -0.71 -36.68 2.36
CA ILE A 213 0.34 -36.21 1.47
C ILE A 213 0.90 -34.86 1.94
N VAL A 214 0.06 -33.92 2.39
CA VAL A 214 0.52 -32.63 2.93
C VAL A 214 1.44 -32.81 4.14
N CYS A 215 1.10 -33.72 5.07
CA CYS A 215 1.97 -34.00 6.21
C CYS A 215 3.16 -34.92 5.91
N GLY A 216 3.22 -35.49 4.70
CA GLY A 216 4.26 -36.44 4.32
C GLY A 216 5.65 -35.84 4.43
N GLN A 217 6.66 -36.71 4.58
CA GLN A 217 8.07 -36.32 4.71
C GLN A 217 8.29 -35.34 5.88
N ASP A 218 7.71 -35.66 7.04
CA ASP A 218 7.85 -34.88 8.28
C ASP A 218 7.45 -33.40 8.14
N GLY A 219 6.43 -33.12 7.31
CA GLY A 219 5.84 -31.78 7.15
C GLY A 219 6.45 -30.95 6.03
N LEU A 220 7.27 -31.56 5.16
CA LEU A 220 7.87 -30.89 4.00
C LEU A 220 6.84 -30.17 3.13
N PHE A 221 5.61 -30.70 3.04
CA PHE A 221 4.54 -30.12 2.24
C PHE A 221 3.51 -29.35 3.05
N GLY A 222 3.72 -29.12 4.34
CA GLY A 222 2.87 -28.31 5.21
C GLY A 222 2.22 -29.07 6.36
N TYR A 223 1.25 -28.41 6.98
CA TYR A 223 0.65 -28.85 8.24
C TYR A 223 -0.84 -29.07 8.11
N ILE A 224 -1.39 -29.88 9.00
CA ILE A 224 -2.83 -30.04 9.18
C ILE A 224 -3.16 -29.83 10.65
N GLY A 225 -4.05 -28.88 10.94
CA GLY A 225 -4.55 -28.58 12.28
C GLY A 225 -6.07 -28.70 12.36
N SER A 226 -6.66 -28.20 13.44
CA SER A 226 -8.11 -28.15 13.65
C SER A 226 -8.58 -26.76 14.06
N SER A 227 -9.84 -26.45 13.76
CA SER A 227 -10.49 -25.21 14.18
C SER A 227 -10.58 -25.11 15.70
N SER A 228 -10.72 -26.24 16.41
CA SER A 228 -10.82 -26.26 17.86
C SER A 228 -9.57 -25.69 18.52
N ASP A 229 -8.39 -26.06 18.02
CA ASP A 229 -7.11 -25.54 18.51
C ASP A 229 -7.01 -24.03 18.24
N PHE A 230 -7.37 -23.61 17.02
CA PHE A 230 -7.33 -22.20 16.62
C PHE A 230 -8.23 -21.32 17.50
N ILE A 231 -9.49 -21.74 17.69
CA ILE A 231 -10.50 -21.02 18.47
C ILE A 231 -10.10 -20.96 19.95
N ALA A 232 -9.58 -22.06 20.51
CA ALA A 232 -9.13 -22.11 21.90
C ALA A 232 -7.97 -21.12 22.15
N GLN A 233 -7.00 -21.06 21.25
CA GLN A 233 -5.84 -20.15 21.35
C GLN A 233 -6.22 -18.68 21.20
N ALA A 234 -7.16 -18.38 20.31
CA ALA A 234 -7.66 -17.02 20.15
C ALA A 234 -8.42 -16.54 21.41
N SER A 235 -9.20 -17.44 22.04
CA SER A 235 -9.91 -17.14 23.29
C SER A 235 -8.94 -16.86 24.44
N GLN A 236 -7.88 -17.66 24.57
CA GLN A 236 -6.82 -17.43 25.57
C GLN A 236 -6.05 -16.13 25.34
N SER A 237 -5.84 -15.76 24.07
CA SER A 237 -5.22 -14.48 23.70
C SER A 237 -6.13 -13.27 24.00
N GLN A 238 -7.44 -13.46 24.04
CA GLN A 238 -8.43 -12.44 24.42
C GLN A 238 -8.64 -12.34 25.95
N ASP A 239 -8.40 -13.42 26.70
CA ASP A 239 -8.46 -13.47 28.18
C ASP A 239 -7.23 -12.87 28.87
N LEU A 240 -6.16 -12.57 28.12
CA LEU A 240 -5.14 -11.66 28.58
C LEU A 240 -5.77 -10.27 28.61
N THR A 241 -6.09 -9.80 29.83
CA THR A 241 -6.42 -8.40 30.18
C THR A 241 -5.83 -7.49 29.11
N PRO A 242 -6.64 -6.64 28.43
CA PRO A 242 -6.14 -5.83 27.33
C PRO A 242 -4.82 -5.21 27.78
N PRO A 243 -3.74 -5.27 26.97
CA PRO A 243 -2.50 -4.60 27.35
C PRO A 243 -2.91 -3.23 27.85
N SER A 244 -2.54 -2.95 29.11
CA SER A 244 -2.82 -1.70 29.79
C SER A 244 -2.78 -0.60 28.76
N THR A 245 -3.91 0.07 28.54
CA THR A 245 -4.05 1.13 27.54
C THR A 245 -2.73 1.90 27.52
N PRO A 246 -1.95 1.89 26.42
CA PRO A 246 -0.81 2.78 26.36
C PRO A 246 -1.34 4.15 26.78
N PRO A 247 -0.71 4.82 27.75
CA PRO A 247 -1.29 5.99 28.41
C PRO A 247 -1.83 6.88 27.31
N ALA A 248 -3.15 7.14 27.35
CA ALA A 248 -3.93 7.74 26.27
C ALA A 248 -3.02 8.55 25.35
N ALA A 249 -2.63 7.95 24.22
CA ALA A 249 -1.79 8.65 23.28
C ALA A 249 -2.56 9.93 22.99
N ASP A 250 -1.92 11.04 23.31
CA ASP A 250 -2.45 12.39 23.27
C ASP A 250 -3.53 12.52 22.19
N ASP A 251 -4.73 13.01 22.54
CA ASP A 251 -5.83 13.19 21.58
C ASP A 251 -5.34 13.88 20.29
N ALA A 252 -4.19 14.59 20.32
CA ALA A 252 -3.48 15.23 19.22
C ALA A 252 -3.47 14.52 17.85
N LEU A 253 -3.39 13.19 17.75
CA LEU A 253 -3.37 12.47 16.46
C LEU A 253 -4.67 11.69 16.20
N LEU A 254 -4.83 11.19 14.96
CA LEU A 254 -6.01 10.45 14.51
C LEU A 254 -5.61 9.14 13.79
N PRO A 255 -5.01 8.15 14.49
CA PRO A 255 -4.58 6.89 13.87
C PRO A 255 -5.78 6.11 13.32
N ILE A 256 -5.64 5.46 12.16
CA ILE A 256 -6.77 4.83 11.47
C ILE A 256 -7.32 3.66 12.30
N ALA A 257 -6.44 2.81 12.82
CA ALA A 257 -6.82 1.64 13.61
C ALA A 257 -7.61 2.03 14.87
N GLU A 258 -7.23 3.14 15.52
CA GLU A 258 -7.91 3.61 16.71
C GLU A 258 -9.30 4.18 16.39
N LEU A 259 -9.42 4.99 15.33
CA LEU A 259 -10.70 5.50 14.87
C LEU A 259 -11.66 4.36 14.54
N GLN A 260 -11.22 3.36 13.80
CA GLN A 260 -12.04 2.20 13.48
C GLN A 260 -12.51 1.45 14.72
N ARG A 261 -11.61 1.21 15.69
CA ARG A 261 -11.99 0.59 16.97
C ARG A 261 -13.05 1.42 17.67
N LYS A 262 -12.89 2.75 17.73
CA LYS A 262 -13.86 3.66 18.37
C LYS A 262 -15.21 3.68 17.64
N TYR A 263 -15.23 3.64 16.31
CA TYR A 263 -16.47 3.57 15.52
C TYR A 263 -17.19 2.23 15.70
N THR A 264 -16.47 1.10 15.60
CA THR A 264 -17.06 -0.24 15.75
C THR A 264 -17.63 -0.48 17.15
N SER A 265 -16.99 0.09 18.18
CA SER A 265 -17.46 0.00 19.57
C SER A 265 -18.50 1.06 19.97
N GLY A 266 -18.84 2.00 19.07
CA GLY A 266 -19.76 3.10 19.37
C GLY A 266 -19.22 4.15 20.35
N LEU A 267 -17.90 4.16 20.61
CA LEU A 267 -17.24 5.14 21.49
C LEU A 267 -17.15 6.54 20.88
N THR A 268 -17.26 6.66 19.55
CA THR A 268 -17.32 7.94 18.83
C THR A 268 -18.07 7.78 17.52
N THR A 269 -18.37 8.89 16.84
CA THR A 269 -19.00 8.89 15.51
C THR A 269 -18.20 9.72 14.51
N PRO A 270 -18.36 9.48 13.19
CA PRO A 270 -17.69 10.29 12.17
C PRO A 270 -17.96 11.80 12.32
N GLU A 271 -19.16 12.19 12.71
CA GLU A 271 -19.54 13.58 12.95
C GLU A 271 -18.75 14.20 14.12
N ALA A 272 -18.55 13.46 15.22
CA ALA A 272 -17.75 13.93 16.35
C ALA A 272 -16.28 14.13 15.96
N ILE A 273 -15.73 13.26 15.10
CA ILE A 273 -14.36 13.41 14.60
C ILE A 273 -14.25 14.61 13.64
N VAL A 274 -15.25 14.87 12.82
CA VAL A 274 -15.31 16.09 11.99
C VAL A 274 -15.30 17.35 12.87
N GLU A 275 -16.07 17.38 13.95
CA GLU A 275 -16.06 18.48 14.93
C GLU A 275 -14.65 18.72 15.51
N VAL A 276 -13.97 17.66 15.92
CA VAL A 276 -12.59 17.71 16.43
C VAL A 276 -11.62 18.25 15.38
N VAL A 277 -11.68 17.74 14.15
CA VAL A 277 -10.82 18.15 13.04
C VAL A 277 -10.98 19.63 12.73
N PHE A 278 -12.21 20.12 12.56
CA PHE A 278 -12.45 21.53 12.26
C PHE A 278 -12.02 22.45 13.41
N LYS A 279 -12.21 22.04 14.67
CA LYS A 279 -11.69 22.78 15.83
C LYS A 279 -10.16 22.88 15.80
N ARG A 280 -9.46 21.80 15.45
CA ARG A 280 -7.99 21.80 15.32
C ARG A 280 -7.52 22.70 14.19
N ILE A 281 -8.18 22.63 13.03
CA ILE A 281 -7.87 23.48 11.88
C ILE A 281 -7.99 24.97 12.25
N GLU A 282 -9.08 25.38 12.90
CA GLU A 282 -9.26 26.77 13.32
C GLU A 282 -8.24 27.24 14.36
N ALA A 283 -7.82 26.36 15.27
CA ALA A 283 -6.74 26.67 16.20
C ALA A 283 -5.39 26.79 15.49
N TYR A 284 -5.08 25.86 14.58
CA TYR A 284 -3.79 25.78 13.91
C TYR A 284 -3.58 26.88 12.87
N LYS A 285 -4.64 27.43 12.27
CA LYS A 285 -4.55 28.63 11.42
C LYS A 285 -3.87 29.82 12.12
N LYS A 286 -3.90 29.88 13.45
CA LYS A 286 -3.21 30.91 14.25
C LYS A 286 -1.70 30.62 14.40
N VAL A 287 -1.29 29.38 14.18
CA VAL A 287 0.10 28.92 14.21
C VAL A 287 0.71 29.07 12.82
N ASP A 288 0.06 28.48 11.83
CA ASP A 288 0.44 28.51 10.41
C ASP A 288 -0.82 28.57 9.54
N SER A 289 -1.08 29.74 8.95
CA SER A 289 -2.22 29.94 8.05
C SER A 289 -1.97 29.45 6.63
N ALA A 290 -0.72 29.10 6.27
CA ALA A 290 -0.34 28.74 4.90
C ALA A 290 -0.56 27.25 4.58
N VAL A 291 -0.96 26.42 5.55
CA VAL A 291 -1.13 24.96 5.36
C VAL A 291 -2.17 24.59 4.30
N TRP A 292 -3.24 25.37 4.19
CA TRP A 292 -4.40 25.06 3.35
C TRP A 292 -4.55 26.08 2.21
N ILE A 293 -4.89 25.60 1.01
CA ILE A 293 -5.37 26.45 -0.09
C ILE A 293 -6.89 26.59 0.00
N SER A 294 -7.59 25.47 0.23
CA SER A 294 -9.04 25.48 0.45
C SER A 294 -9.47 24.41 1.45
N ILE A 295 -10.52 24.69 2.20
CA ILE A 295 -11.12 23.77 3.17
C ILE A 295 -12.60 23.66 2.83
N GLN A 296 -13.15 22.45 2.85
CA GLN A 296 -14.58 22.24 2.67
C GLN A 296 -15.35 22.92 3.81
N SER A 297 -16.56 23.41 3.56
CA SER A 297 -17.41 23.90 4.66
C SER A 297 -17.65 22.76 5.66
N LYS A 298 -17.58 23.06 6.95
CA LYS A 298 -17.83 22.10 8.02
C LYS A 298 -19.18 21.38 7.84
N GLU A 299 -20.20 22.11 7.42
CA GLU A 299 -21.55 21.60 7.18
C GLU A 299 -21.58 20.55 6.07
N ALA A 300 -20.82 20.74 4.99
CA ALA A 300 -20.71 19.76 3.91
C ALA A 300 -20.04 18.47 4.39
N VAL A 301 -18.95 18.58 5.17
CA VAL A 301 -18.24 17.41 5.71
C VAL A 301 -19.11 16.68 6.76
N LEU A 302 -19.83 17.41 7.61
CA LEU A 302 -20.82 16.83 8.53
C LEU A 302 -21.96 16.15 7.76
N GLY A 303 -22.42 16.71 6.65
CA GLY A 303 -23.40 16.09 5.77
C GLY A 303 -22.91 14.76 5.18
N ALA A 304 -21.65 14.73 4.70
CA ALA A 304 -21.01 13.52 4.22
C ALA A 304 -20.85 12.47 5.34
N ALA A 305 -20.46 12.88 6.54
CA ALA A 305 -20.36 12.02 7.72
C ALA A 305 -21.71 11.38 8.08
N ARG A 306 -22.80 12.16 8.12
CA ARG A 306 -24.16 11.63 8.39
C ARG A 306 -24.62 10.65 7.31
N ALA A 307 -24.37 10.98 6.04
CA ALA A 307 -24.71 10.09 4.93
C ALA A 307 -23.93 8.78 5.00
N LEU A 308 -22.66 8.84 5.41
CA LEU A 308 -21.82 7.68 5.63
C LEU A 308 -22.33 6.82 6.80
N SER A 309 -22.63 7.44 7.95
CA SER A 309 -23.23 6.78 9.12
C SER A 309 -24.53 6.06 8.75
N ALA A 310 -25.43 6.73 8.02
CA ALA A 310 -26.69 6.13 7.57
C ALA A 310 -26.49 4.99 6.55
N LYS A 311 -25.53 5.13 5.62
CA LYS A 311 -25.24 4.10 4.60
C LYS A 311 -24.83 2.76 5.21
N TYR A 312 -24.06 2.82 6.31
CA TYR A 312 -23.49 1.65 6.99
C TYR A 312 -24.15 1.32 8.33
N GLU A 313 -25.33 1.89 8.62
CA GLU A 313 -26.12 1.50 9.78
C GLU A 313 -26.39 -0.01 9.75
N SER A 314 -25.99 -0.70 10.84
CA SER A 314 -26.07 -2.16 10.97
C SER A 314 -25.36 -2.97 9.88
N LYS A 315 -24.42 -2.36 9.14
CA LYS A 315 -23.58 -3.04 8.14
C LYS A 315 -22.12 -3.04 8.57
N PRO A 316 -21.31 -3.98 8.05
CA PRO A 316 -19.87 -3.91 8.20
C PRO A 316 -19.30 -2.58 7.72
N LEU A 317 -18.44 -1.98 8.53
CA LEU A 317 -17.80 -0.71 8.21
C LEU A 317 -16.68 -0.91 7.17
N PRO A 318 -16.52 0.00 6.19
CA PRO A 318 -15.43 -0.06 5.24
C PRO A 318 -14.06 0.31 5.86
N PRO A 319 -12.94 0.00 5.19
CA PRO A 319 -11.60 0.11 5.77
C PRO A 319 -11.16 1.50 6.20
N LEU A 320 -11.78 2.57 5.69
CA LEU A 320 -11.48 3.96 6.04
C LEU A 320 -12.74 4.71 6.52
N PHE A 321 -13.73 3.98 7.04
CA PHE A 321 -14.99 4.57 7.53
C PHE A 321 -14.75 5.76 8.47
N GLY A 322 -15.22 6.94 8.08
CA GLY A 322 -15.14 8.16 8.89
C GLY A 322 -13.73 8.70 9.08
N VAL A 323 -12.72 8.21 8.35
CA VAL A 323 -11.33 8.65 8.49
C VAL A 323 -11.14 9.99 7.75
N PRO A 324 -10.77 11.08 8.44
CA PRO A 324 -10.56 12.39 7.80
C PRO A 324 -9.24 12.40 7.01
N PHE A 325 -9.30 12.82 5.75
CA PHE A 325 -8.12 12.97 4.89
C PHE A 325 -8.15 14.26 4.09
N ALA A 326 -6.98 14.68 3.64
CA ALA A 326 -6.83 15.84 2.76
C ALA A 326 -5.93 15.52 1.57
N LEU A 327 -5.99 16.38 0.56
CA LEU A 327 -5.29 16.18 -0.70
C LEU A 327 -4.41 17.38 -0.99
N LYS A 328 -3.21 17.15 -1.49
CA LYS A 328 -2.42 18.20 -2.15
C LYS A 328 -3.24 18.84 -3.27
N ASP A 329 -3.11 20.15 -3.45
CA ASP A 329 -3.94 20.91 -4.41
C ASP A 329 -3.61 20.72 -5.90
N ASN A 330 -3.03 19.58 -6.26
CA ASN A 330 -2.88 19.12 -7.63
C ASN A 330 -3.64 17.82 -7.91
N ILE A 331 -4.49 17.36 -6.98
CA ILE A 331 -5.29 16.14 -7.10
C ILE A 331 -6.77 16.51 -7.19
N ASP A 332 -7.46 15.96 -8.17
CA ASP A 332 -8.83 16.33 -8.51
C ASP A 332 -9.88 15.66 -7.63
N VAL A 333 -10.85 16.48 -7.22
CA VAL A 333 -12.13 16.06 -6.63
C VAL A 333 -13.23 16.74 -7.40
N LYS A 334 -14.20 15.96 -7.92
CA LYS A 334 -15.28 16.51 -8.74
C LYS A 334 -15.99 17.68 -8.04
N GLY A 335 -16.12 18.80 -8.74
CA GLY A 335 -16.79 20.01 -8.24
C GLY A 335 -15.94 20.87 -7.29
N VAL A 336 -14.71 20.46 -6.98
CA VAL A 336 -13.75 21.23 -6.19
C VAL A 336 -12.72 21.86 -7.12
N THR A 337 -12.31 23.08 -6.80
CA THR A 337 -11.24 23.78 -7.53
C THR A 337 -9.90 23.10 -7.28
N THR A 338 -9.13 22.87 -8.35
CA THR A 338 -7.73 22.47 -8.33
C THR A 338 -6.91 23.63 -8.87
N THR A 339 -5.94 24.14 -8.09
CA THR A 339 -5.11 25.30 -8.51
C THR A 339 -3.66 24.94 -8.79
N ALA A 340 -3.16 23.82 -8.25
CA ALA A 340 -1.72 23.51 -8.22
C ALA A 340 -0.87 24.68 -7.65
N ALA A 341 -1.43 25.40 -6.67
CA ALA A 341 -0.89 26.65 -6.13
C ALA A 341 -0.63 27.75 -7.19
N CYS A 342 -1.46 27.80 -8.24
CA CYS A 342 -1.39 28.75 -9.33
C CYS A 342 -2.80 29.21 -9.73
N GLU A 343 -3.18 30.43 -9.34
CA GLU A 343 -4.53 30.96 -9.62
C GLU A 343 -4.84 31.02 -11.13
N ALA A 344 -3.85 31.40 -11.95
CA ALA A 344 -4.00 31.42 -13.40
C ALA A 344 -4.25 30.03 -14.01
N PHE A 345 -3.83 28.95 -13.34
CA PHE A 345 -4.03 27.56 -13.76
C PHE A 345 -5.34 26.96 -13.23
N ALA A 346 -6.05 27.65 -12.33
CA ALA A 346 -7.14 27.07 -11.58
C ALA A 346 -8.32 26.61 -12.46
N TYR A 347 -8.87 25.44 -12.14
CA TYR A 347 -10.08 24.92 -12.77
C TYR A 347 -10.95 24.16 -11.76
N VAL A 348 -12.26 24.09 -12.02
CA VAL A 348 -13.16 23.20 -11.28
C VAL A 348 -13.10 21.81 -11.90
N ALA A 349 -12.66 20.82 -11.12
CA ALA A 349 -12.49 19.47 -11.62
C ALA A 349 -13.83 18.82 -12.02
N LYS A 350 -13.87 18.18 -13.19
CA LYS A 350 -15.07 17.53 -13.74
C LYS A 350 -15.26 16.10 -13.24
N SER A 351 -14.19 15.48 -12.75
CA SER A 351 -14.15 14.12 -12.24
C SER A 351 -13.26 14.05 -11.00
N THR A 352 -13.50 13.07 -10.14
CA THR A 352 -12.63 12.73 -9.02
C THR A 352 -11.51 11.81 -9.53
N ALA A 353 -10.27 12.03 -9.08
CA ALA A 353 -9.15 11.14 -9.39
C ALA A 353 -9.47 9.70 -8.93
N PRO A 354 -9.13 8.63 -9.69
CA PRO A 354 -9.50 7.26 -9.34
C PRO A 354 -9.04 6.84 -7.95
N ALA A 355 -7.81 7.17 -7.57
CA ALA A 355 -7.29 6.91 -6.23
C ALA A 355 -8.11 7.59 -5.12
N VAL A 356 -8.61 8.81 -5.37
CA VAL A 356 -9.46 9.53 -4.41
C VAL A 356 -10.84 8.90 -4.34
N GLN A 357 -11.39 8.45 -5.47
CA GLN A 357 -12.68 7.74 -5.48
C GLN A 357 -12.62 6.47 -4.64
N LEU A 358 -11.53 5.70 -4.73
CA LEU A 358 -11.30 4.51 -3.90
C LEU A 358 -11.28 4.85 -2.40
N LEU A 359 -10.67 5.97 -2.00
CA LEU A 359 -10.71 6.44 -0.60
C LEU A 359 -12.12 6.79 -0.13
N LEU A 360 -12.89 7.50 -0.96
CA LEU A 360 -14.28 7.87 -0.67
C LEU A 360 -15.18 6.63 -0.59
N ASP A 361 -15.01 5.67 -1.50
CA ASP A 361 -15.75 4.41 -1.50
C ASP A 361 -15.40 3.53 -0.28
N ALA A 362 -14.14 3.61 0.19
CA ALA A 362 -13.69 3.03 1.45
C ALA A 362 -14.16 3.79 2.69
N GLY A 363 -14.94 4.87 2.53
CA GLY A 363 -15.60 5.60 3.61
C GLY A 363 -14.79 6.75 4.21
N ALA A 364 -13.69 7.17 3.58
CA ALA A 364 -12.89 8.30 4.06
C ALA A 364 -13.63 9.64 3.84
N LEU A 365 -13.38 10.62 4.71
CA LEU A 365 -14.00 11.95 4.69
C LEU A 365 -13.01 13.01 4.19
N PHE A 366 -13.31 13.60 3.03
CA PHE A 366 -12.47 14.62 2.41
C PHE A 366 -12.61 15.99 3.10
N ILE A 367 -11.50 16.51 3.62
CA ILE A 367 -11.47 17.77 4.41
C ILE A 367 -11.13 19.00 3.56
N GLY A 368 -10.19 18.90 2.62
CA GLY A 368 -9.76 20.07 1.84
C GLY A 368 -8.50 19.87 1.01
N LYS A 369 -8.10 20.95 0.34
CA LYS A 369 -6.91 21.01 -0.52
C LYS A 369 -5.77 21.73 0.21
N LEU A 370 -4.64 21.05 0.28
CA LEU A 370 -3.44 21.46 1.02
C LEU A 370 -2.47 22.22 0.12
N ASN A 371 -1.76 23.17 0.72
CA ASN A 371 -0.78 23.99 0.02
C ASN A 371 0.42 23.17 -0.50
N MET A 372 1.09 23.71 -1.51
CA MET A 372 2.18 23.06 -2.22
C MET A 372 3.10 24.08 -2.90
N ASP A 373 4.35 23.71 -3.21
CA ASP A 373 5.16 24.49 -4.15
C ASP A 373 4.42 24.57 -5.51
N GLN A 374 4.34 25.78 -6.07
CA GLN A 374 3.58 26.08 -7.29
C GLN A 374 3.93 25.12 -8.44
N LEU A 375 2.88 24.58 -9.09
CA LEU A 375 2.97 23.61 -10.17
C LEU A 375 3.84 22.39 -9.81
N ALA A 376 3.82 22.01 -8.53
CA ALA A 376 4.61 20.93 -7.92
C ALA A 376 6.13 21.04 -8.18
N THR A 377 6.63 22.27 -8.40
CA THR A 377 8.01 22.52 -8.80
C THR A 377 8.85 23.00 -7.61
N GLY A 378 9.26 22.07 -6.75
CA GLY A 378 10.15 22.35 -5.63
C GLY A 378 10.21 21.22 -4.59
N LEU A 379 11.20 21.31 -3.72
CA LEU A 379 11.39 20.47 -2.54
C LEU A 379 11.34 21.30 -1.24
N SER A 380 10.86 22.55 -1.30
CA SER A 380 10.99 23.52 -0.22
C SER A 380 9.71 23.77 0.57
N GLY A 381 8.58 23.92 -0.11
CA GLY A 381 7.36 24.48 0.46
C GLY A 381 7.28 26.01 0.41
N CYS A 382 8.36 26.71 0.02
CA CYS A 382 8.44 28.18 0.00
C CYS A 382 7.94 28.83 -1.30
N ARG A 383 7.52 28.07 -2.31
CA ARG A 383 7.25 28.57 -3.67
C ARG A 383 5.76 28.65 -3.95
N SER A 384 4.97 29.14 -3.01
CA SER A 384 3.52 29.24 -3.15
C SER A 384 3.04 30.68 -2.99
N PRO A 385 2.16 31.19 -3.87
CA PRO A 385 1.50 32.48 -3.66
C PRO A 385 0.52 32.46 -2.48
N TYR A 386 0.18 31.27 -1.95
CA TYR A 386 -0.67 31.09 -0.78
C TYR A 386 0.08 31.15 0.56
N GLY A 387 1.37 31.52 0.53
CA GLY A 387 2.25 31.59 1.69
C GLY A 387 3.12 30.35 1.85
N THR A 388 4.08 30.43 2.78
CA THR A 388 5.09 29.40 3.05
C THR A 388 4.76 28.65 4.34
N PRO A 389 4.32 27.39 4.28
CA PRO A 389 4.20 26.55 5.47
C PRO A 389 5.57 26.32 6.09
N HIS A 390 5.65 26.33 7.42
CA HIS A 390 6.88 26.01 8.15
C HIS A 390 6.86 24.57 8.67
N SER A 391 8.03 24.02 9.03
CA SER A 391 8.10 22.70 9.69
C SER A 391 7.28 22.73 10.98
N PHE A 392 6.58 21.63 11.26
CA PHE A 392 5.80 21.46 12.49
C PHE A 392 6.68 21.68 13.75
N ASN A 393 7.93 21.22 13.71
CA ASN A 393 8.84 21.30 14.85
C ASN A 393 9.65 22.61 14.90
N SER A 394 9.58 23.49 13.87
CA SER A 394 10.27 24.77 13.88
C SER A 394 9.71 25.77 12.87
N LYS A 395 9.35 26.96 13.37
CA LYS A 395 8.86 28.09 12.55
C LYS A 395 9.92 28.68 11.63
N ASP A 396 11.21 28.48 11.95
CA ASP A 396 12.31 29.02 11.17
C ASP A 396 12.72 28.08 10.01
N HIS A 397 12.26 26.83 10.03
CA HIS A 397 12.66 25.81 9.08
C HIS A 397 11.57 25.52 8.05
N ILE A 398 12.02 25.18 6.83
CA ILE A 398 11.11 24.86 5.75
C ILE A 398 10.28 23.60 6.09
N SER A 399 9.02 23.55 5.67
CA SER A 399 8.23 22.32 5.77
C SER A 399 8.75 21.21 4.86
N GLY A 400 9.53 21.57 3.83
CA GLY A 400 9.78 20.72 2.68
C GLY A 400 8.63 20.78 1.68
N GLY A 401 8.89 20.32 0.46
CA GLY A 401 7.93 20.38 -0.62
C GLY A 401 8.15 19.27 -1.66
N SER A 402 7.38 19.25 -2.74
CA SER A 402 6.30 20.20 -3.04
C SER A 402 5.02 19.93 -2.26
N SER A 403 4.87 18.80 -1.56
CA SER A 403 3.67 18.47 -0.75
C SER A 403 3.77 19.08 0.66
N SER A 404 3.96 20.40 0.75
CA SER A 404 4.26 21.13 1.99
C SER A 404 3.11 21.09 3.00
N GLY A 405 1.92 21.54 2.60
CA GLY A 405 0.75 21.55 3.46
C GLY A 405 0.36 20.15 3.92
N SER A 406 0.51 19.14 3.04
CA SER A 406 0.25 17.74 3.36
C SER A 406 1.05 17.24 4.56
N ALA A 407 2.36 17.51 4.60
CA ALA A 407 3.17 17.04 5.71
C ALA A 407 2.85 17.77 7.01
N VAL A 408 2.65 19.09 6.96
CA VAL A 408 2.31 19.89 8.15
C VAL A 408 0.95 19.48 8.71
N ALA A 409 -0.06 19.27 7.86
CA ALA A 409 -1.40 18.88 8.30
C ALA A 409 -1.43 17.51 8.98
N VAL A 410 -0.63 16.55 8.49
CA VAL A 410 -0.49 15.22 9.12
C VAL A 410 0.32 15.30 10.41
N ALA A 411 1.43 16.05 10.42
CA ALA A 411 2.26 16.21 11.61
C ALA A 411 1.51 16.89 12.76
N ALA A 412 0.71 17.91 12.45
CA ALA A 412 -0.12 18.64 13.40
C ALA A 412 -1.45 17.94 13.77
N GLY A 413 -1.70 16.72 13.26
CA GLY A 413 -2.91 15.95 13.59
C GLY A 413 -4.21 16.61 13.13
N LEU A 414 -4.16 17.38 12.03
CA LEU A 414 -5.33 18.01 11.41
C LEU A 414 -6.13 17.02 10.56
N VAL A 415 -5.48 15.96 10.09
CA VAL A 415 -6.06 14.84 9.34
C VAL A 415 -5.34 13.54 9.71
N SER A 416 -5.98 12.40 9.47
CA SER A 416 -5.37 11.07 9.70
C SER A 416 -4.29 10.75 8.69
N PHE A 417 -4.46 11.17 7.43
CA PHE A 417 -3.48 11.02 6.37
C PHE A 417 -3.73 12.06 5.27
N ALA A 418 -2.74 12.23 4.39
CA ALA A 418 -2.88 13.06 3.20
C ALA A 418 -2.28 12.37 1.97
N LEU A 419 -2.89 12.59 0.80
CA LEU A 419 -2.23 12.28 -0.47
C LEU A 419 -1.44 13.50 -0.96
N GLY A 420 -0.21 13.24 -1.39
CA GLY A 420 0.65 14.18 -2.10
C GLY A 420 1.06 13.61 -3.45
N THR A 421 2.07 14.24 -4.06
CA THR A 421 2.76 13.68 -5.23
C THR A 421 4.25 13.67 -4.99
N ASP A 422 4.95 12.75 -5.64
CA ASP A 422 6.39 12.62 -5.60
C ASP A 422 6.92 12.26 -6.98
N THR A 423 7.58 13.22 -7.62
CA THR A 423 8.37 13.04 -8.84
C THR A 423 9.85 12.81 -8.48
N ALA A 424 10.33 13.56 -7.50
CA ALA A 424 11.76 13.70 -7.19
C ALA A 424 12.03 13.88 -5.69
N GLY A 425 11.09 13.49 -4.83
CA GLY A 425 11.17 13.62 -3.38
C GLY A 425 9.99 14.33 -2.73
N SER A 426 9.01 14.80 -3.50
CA SER A 426 7.92 15.64 -2.98
C SER A 426 6.97 14.96 -1.99
N GLY A 427 7.03 13.64 -1.83
CA GLY A 427 6.36 12.88 -0.76
C GLY A 427 7.28 12.48 0.39
N ARG A 428 8.60 12.44 0.14
CA ARG A 428 9.62 11.94 1.08
C ARG A 428 10.31 13.07 1.88
N VAL A 429 10.72 14.13 1.19
CA VAL A 429 11.40 15.30 1.79
C VAL A 429 10.53 15.98 2.86
N PRO A 430 9.29 16.40 2.57
CA PRO A 430 8.45 17.04 3.58
C PRO A 430 8.07 16.09 4.71
N ALA A 431 7.94 14.78 4.46
CA ALA A 431 7.70 13.81 5.54
C ALA A 431 8.88 13.78 6.54
N ALA A 432 10.11 13.71 6.03
CA ALA A 432 11.32 13.72 6.84
C ALA A 432 11.46 15.00 7.69
N PHE A 433 11.15 16.18 7.13
CA PHE A 433 11.23 17.46 7.85
C PHE A 433 10.12 17.70 8.88
N ASN A 434 9.13 16.83 8.94
CA ASN A 434 8.03 16.93 9.91
C ASN A 434 7.88 15.68 10.79
N GLY A 435 8.84 14.74 10.73
CA GLY A 435 8.86 13.57 11.61
C GLY A 435 7.67 12.62 11.39
N ILE A 436 7.19 12.53 10.16
CA ILE A 436 6.07 11.66 9.76
C ILE A 436 6.50 10.65 8.69
N VAL A 437 5.63 9.71 8.35
CA VAL A 437 5.88 8.75 7.28
C VAL A 437 5.53 9.37 5.93
N GLY A 438 6.40 9.19 4.94
CA GLY A 438 6.19 9.56 3.55
C GLY A 438 6.43 8.38 2.63
N PHE A 439 5.36 7.73 2.18
CA PHE A 439 5.42 6.56 1.30
C PHE A 439 5.22 6.96 -0.16
N LYS A 440 6.17 6.54 -1.00
CA LYS A 440 6.16 6.68 -2.45
C LYS A 440 6.09 5.27 -3.08
N PRO A 441 4.90 4.81 -3.48
CA PRO A 441 4.73 3.51 -4.12
C PRO A 441 5.48 3.39 -5.45
N THR A 442 5.59 2.18 -5.98
CA THR A 442 6.07 1.92 -7.33
C THR A 442 5.28 2.75 -8.34
N LYS A 443 6.00 3.43 -9.24
CA LYS A 443 5.36 4.25 -10.27
C LYS A 443 4.42 3.41 -11.12
N GLY A 444 3.22 3.93 -11.37
CA GLY A 444 2.21 3.29 -12.19
C GLY A 444 1.38 2.21 -11.48
N THR A 445 1.54 1.99 -10.17
CA THR A 445 0.65 1.08 -9.42
C THR A 445 -0.57 1.77 -8.85
N ILE A 446 -0.45 3.06 -8.50
CA ILE A 446 -1.57 3.95 -8.26
C ILE A 446 -1.73 4.85 -9.49
N SER A 447 -2.95 4.95 -10.04
CA SER A 447 -3.21 5.83 -11.18
C SER A 447 -2.94 7.30 -10.86
N ALA A 448 -2.33 7.99 -11.82
CA ALA A 448 -2.10 9.44 -11.80
C ALA A 448 -3.21 10.22 -12.55
N ARG A 449 -4.28 9.58 -13.04
CA ARG A 449 -5.39 10.31 -13.67
C ARG A 449 -6.07 11.23 -12.65
N GLY A 450 -6.39 12.45 -13.10
CA GLY A 450 -6.90 13.50 -12.21
C GLY A 450 -5.84 14.13 -11.30
N VAL A 451 -4.55 13.90 -11.58
CA VAL A 451 -3.44 14.67 -11.01
C VAL A 451 -2.96 15.67 -12.06
N VAL A 452 -2.78 16.93 -11.68
CA VAL A 452 -2.09 17.93 -12.53
C VAL A 452 -0.62 17.50 -12.64
N PRO A 453 -0.15 17.08 -13.84
CA PRO A 453 1.16 16.48 -13.97
C PRO A 453 2.28 17.52 -13.85
N ALA A 454 3.31 17.17 -13.08
CA ALA A 454 4.57 17.89 -13.04
C ALA A 454 5.56 17.27 -14.03
N CYS A 455 5.73 15.94 -14.01
CA CYS A 455 6.45 15.18 -15.03
C CYS A 455 5.70 13.86 -15.21
N LYS A 456 4.81 13.80 -16.20
CA LYS A 456 3.81 12.72 -16.31
C LYS A 456 4.40 11.31 -16.29
N SER A 457 5.55 11.10 -16.92
CA SER A 457 6.26 9.82 -17.01
C SER A 457 6.95 9.39 -15.72
N LEU A 458 7.08 10.30 -14.74
CA LEU A 458 7.77 10.10 -13.46
C LEU A 458 6.84 10.27 -12.25
N ASP A 459 5.71 10.93 -12.42
CA ASP A 459 4.82 11.27 -11.32
C ASP A 459 4.22 10.03 -10.66
N THR A 460 4.19 10.07 -9.33
CA THR A 460 3.55 9.07 -8.48
C THR A 460 2.77 9.80 -7.40
N LEU A 461 1.55 9.35 -7.09
CA LEU A 461 0.90 9.74 -5.84
C LEU A 461 1.72 9.24 -4.65
N SER A 462 1.82 10.05 -3.60
CA SER A 462 2.49 9.67 -2.35
C SER A 462 1.52 9.72 -1.18
N ILE A 463 1.74 8.89 -0.18
CA ILE A 463 0.91 8.81 1.02
C ILE A 463 1.71 9.35 2.19
N MET A 464 1.13 10.29 2.93
CA MET A 464 1.70 10.78 4.19
C MET A 464 0.78 10.41 5.34
N ALA A 465 1.34 9.80 6.38
CA ALA A 465 0.60 9.40 7.56
C ALA A 465 1.46 9.51 8.82
N PRO A 466 0.86 9.53 10.02
CA PRO A 466 1.62 9.62 11.25
C PRO A 466 2.50 8.38 11.50
N PHE A 467 1.99 7.21 11.11
CA PHE A 467 2.60 5.90 11.32
C PHE A 467 2.67 5.12 10.01
N LEU A 468 3.62 4.18 9.92
CA LEU A 468 3.80 3.35 8.74
C LEU A 468 2.57 2.47 8.46
N THR A 469 1.95 1.94 9.50
CA THR A 469 0.74 1.10 9.44
C THR A 469 -0.45 1.84 8.81
N ASP A 470 -0.60 3.14 9.07
CA ASP A 470 -1.63 3.97 8.45
C ASP A 470 -1.35 4.18 6.95
N ALA A 471 -0.10 4.50 6.59
CA ALA A 471 0.30 4.67 5.19
C ALA A 471 0.13 3.36 4.39
N HIS A 472 0.49 2.23 4.99
CA HIS A 472 0.33 0.90 4.43
C HIS A 472 -1.16 0.57 4.18
N LYS A 473 -2.03 0.85 5.15
CA LYS A 473 -3.47 0.64 5.01
C LYS A 473 -4.09 1.49 3.90
N VAL A 474 -3.69 2.75 3.80
CA VAL A 474 -4.13 3.63 2.71
C VAL A 474 -3.66 3.09 1.37
N TRP A 475 -2.40 2.65 1.25
CA TRP A 475 -1.88 2.05 0.01
C TRP A 475 -2.67 0.82 -0.42
N LEU A 476 -2.93 -0.13 0.48
CA LEU A 476 -3.72 -1.33 0.17
C LEU A 476 -5.16 -1.02 -0.26
N THR A 477 -5.66 0.19 0.04
CA THR A 477 -7.00 0.65 -0.36
C THR A 477 -7.00 1.23 -1.79
N ILE A 478 -5.85 1.72 -2.28
CA ILE A 478 -5.77 2.48 -3.55
C ILE A 478 -4.79 1.89 -4.58
N ASP A 479 -4.12 0.77 -4.28
CA ASP A 479 -3.25 0.00 -5.19
C ASP A 479 -4.07 -0.78 -6.23
N GLU A 480 -4.81 -0.06 -7.06
CA GLU A 480 -5.69 -0.63 -8.08
C GLU A 480 -5.24 -0.25 -9.49
N HIS A 481 -5.22 -1.26 -10.37
CA HIS A 481 -4.84 -1.07 -11.76
C HIS A 481 -5.90 -0.27 -12.52
N ASP A 482 -5.46 0.73 -13.28
CA ASP A 482 -6.32 1.56 -14.11
C ASP A 482 -5.96 1.45 -15.58
N SER A 483 -6.79 0.76 -16.35
CA SER A 483 -6.57 0.55 -17.79
C SER A 483 -6.71 1.81 -18.64
N LEU A 484 -7.19 2.92 -18.08
CA LEU A 484 -7.30 4.20 -18.76
C LEU A 484 -6.07 5.10 -18.54
N ASP A 485 -5.16 4.72 -17.64
CA ASP A 485 -3.91 5.43 -17.40
C ASP A 485 -2.78 4.85 -18.27
N PRO A 486 -2.20 5.63 -19.20
CA PRO A 486 -1.14 5.14 -20.08
C PRO A 486 0.15 4.74 -19.36
N TYR A 487 0.35 5.17 -18.11
CA TYR A 487 1.51 4.81 -17.30
C TYR A 487 1.18 3.75 -16.24
N ALA A 488 -0.05 3.24 -16.18
CA ALA A 488 -0.39 2.16 -15.27
C ALA A 488 0.36 0.88 -15.65
N LYS A 489 1.03 0.29 -14.67
CA LYS A 489 1.69 -1.01 -14.83
C LYS A 489 0.67 -2.11 -14.64
N ASN A 490 0.82 -3.18 -15.41
CA ASN A 490 0.08 -4.40 -15.16
C ASN A 490 0.59 -5.00 -13.83
N PRO A 491 -0.27 -5.32 -12.86
CA PRO A 491 0.16 -5.97 -11.62
C PRO A 491 0.98 -7.25 -11.84
N SER A 492 0.73 -7.99 -12.93
CA SER A 492 1.47 -9.21 -13.28
C SER A 492 2.86 -8.97 -13.86
N SER A 493 3.22 -7.73 -14.21
CA SER A 493 4.56 -7.39 -14.70
C SER A 493 5.52 -6.92 -13.61
N LEU A 494 5.05 -6.80 -12.36
CA LEU A 494 5.86 -6.36 -11.23
C LEU A 494 6.69 -7.53 -10.69
N ALA A 495 7.89 -7.22 -10.19
CA ALA A 495 8.73 -8.22 -9.55
C ALA A 495 8.06 -8.75 -8.28
N LEU A 496 8.21 -10.05 -8.05
CA LEU A 496 7.76 -10.74 -6.84
C LEU A 496 8.98 -11.40 -6.19
N TRP A 497 8.96 -11.54 -4.87
CA TRP A 497 10.01 -12.18 -4.10
C TRP A 497 9.46 -13.41 -3.37
N LYS A 498 10.36 -14.20 -2.78
CA LYS A 498 9.99 -15.33 -1.92
C LYS A 498 9.65 -14.79 -0.53
N SER A 499 8.56 -15.26 0.08
CA SER A 499 8.31 -15.01 1.50
C SER A 499 9.33 -15.75 2.37
N ASP A 500 9.74 -15.13 3.47
CA ASP A 500 10.53 -15.78 4.50
C ASP A 500 9.72 -15.74 5.79
N PHE A 501 9.26 -16.91 6.23
CA PHE A 501 8.32 -17.00 7.35
C PHE A 501 8.87 -16.45 8.66
N ARG A 502 10.21 -16.38 8.78
CA ARG A 502 10.93 -15.84 9.94
C ARG A 502 10.88 -14.31 10.01
N GLY A 503 10.44 -13.64 8.93
CA GLY A 503 10.37 -12.19 8.82
C GLY A 503 11.74 -11.50 8.77
N PRO A 504 11.79 -10.16 8.63
CA PRO A 504 13.05 -9.42 8.43
C PRO A 504 14.04 -9.55 9.61
N LYS A 505 13.54 -9.67 10.84
CA LYS A 505 14.37 -9.69 12.05
C LYS A 505 15.18 -10.98 12.21
N GLU A 506 14.55 -12.13 12.01
CA GLU A 506 15.18 -13.43 12.21
C GLU A 506 15.67 -14.04 10.89
N GLY A 507 14.88 -13.91 9.82
CA GLY A 507 15.27 -14.36 8.47
C GLY A 507 16.35 -13.48 7.84
N GLY A 508 16.41 -12.22 8.26
CA GLY A 508 17.35 -11.23 7.77
C GLY A 508 16.98 -10.66 6.41
N PHE A 509 17.74 -9.66 5.99
CA PHE A 509 17.65 -9.04 4.67
C PHE A 509 18.99 -8.40 4.30
N THR A 510 19.25 -8.17 3.02
CA THR A 510 20.42 -7.42 2.56
C THR A 510 20.08 -5.96 2.32
N PHE A 511 20.98 -5.06 2.71
CA PHE A 511 20.80 -3.64 2.42
C PHE A 511 22.08 -2.98 1.93
N GLY A 512 21.93 -1.96 1.10
CA GLY A 512 23.01 -1.10 0.63
C GLY A 512 22.90 0.31 1.20
N ILE A 513 24.00 1.07 1.13
CA ILE A 513 24.03 2.51 1.47
C ILE A 513 24.83 3.28 0.41
N PRO A 514 24.65 4.60 0.28
CA PRO A 514 25.50 5.43 -0.57
C PRO A 514 26.98 5.37 -0.14
N PRO A 515 27.93 5.55 -1.07
CA PRO A 515 29.35 5.60 -0.73
C PRO A 515 29.67 6.83 0.12
N PRO A 516 30.78 6.81 0.90
CA PRO A 516 31.17 7.92 1.76
C PRO A 516 31.23 9.28 1.05
N SER A 517 31.72 9.32 -0.20
CA SER A 517 31.82 10.53 -1.01
C SER A 517 30.47 11.22 -1.27
N VAL A 518 29.37 10.46 -1.33
CA VAL A 518 28.02 11.00 -1.48
C VAL A 518 27.48 11.44 -0.10
N LEU A 519 27.75 10.65 0.96
CA LEU A 519 27.32 10.96 2.32
C LEU A 519 27.99 12.22 2.89
N GLU A 520 29.18 12.58 2.42
CA GLU A 520 29.89 13.82 2.77
C GLU A 520 29.11 15.10 2.44
N THR A 521 28.12 15.03 1.55
CA THR A 521 27.21 16.15 1.25
C THR A 521 26.25 16.49 2.40
N CYS A 522 26.02 15.54 3.32
CA CYS A 522 25.20 15.72 4.51
C CYS A 522 25.89 16.64 5.53
N SER A 523 25.12 17.32 6.37
CA SER A 523 25.67 17.99 7.55
C SER A 523 26.37 16.97 8.46
N LYS A 524 27.34 17.41 9.26
CA LYS A 524 28.09 16.51 10.16
C LYS A 524 27.18 15.78 11.15
N GLU A 525 26.16 16.47 11.65
CA GLU A 525 25.13 15.86 12.49
C GLU A 525 24.35 14.78 11.74
N TYR A 526 23.90 15.03 10.51
CA TYR A 526 23.17 14.05 9.71
C TYR A 526 24.04 12.83 9.34
N GLN A 527 25.35 13.02 9.11
CA GLN A 527 26.28 11.91 8.91
C GLN A 527 26.31 10.99 10.15
N ALA A 528 26.40 11.56 11.35
CA ALA A 528 26.40 10.80 12.60
C ALA A 528 25.05 10.10 12.87
N LEU A 529 23.93 10.81 12.66
CA LEU A 529 22.60 10.22 12.81
C LEU A 529 22.34 9.09 11.80
N PHE A 530 22.82 9.24 10.56
CA PHE A 530 22.72 8.20 9.55
C PHE A 530 23.54 6.95 9.94
N GLN A 531 24.75 7.12 10.47
CA GLN A 531 25.55 6.00 10.97
C GLN A 531 24.82 5.24 12.09
N THR A 532 24.16 5.96 13.00
CA THR A 532 23.31 5.35 14.04
C THR A 532 22.15 4.57 13.43
N ALA A 533 21.47 5.13 12.42
CA ALA A 533 20.40 4.45 11.69
C ALA A 533 20.90 3.17 11.00
N VAL A 534 22.09 3.18 10.40
CA VAL A 534 22.73 1.99 9.80
C VAL A 534 22.97 0.90 10.84
N GLN A 535 23.45 1.24 12.04
CA GLN A 535 23.61 0.25 13.12
C GLN A 535 22.27 -0.30 13.60
N LYS A 536 21.24 0.54 13.64
CA LYS A 536 19.90 0.11 13.99
C LYS A 536 19.33 -0.86 12.95
N VAL A 537 19.46 -0.58 11.65
CA VAL A 537 19.07 -1.50 10.57
C VAL A 537 19.79 -2.85 10.69
N ARG A 538 21.07 -2.86 11.06
CA ARG A 538 21.80 -4.11 11.36
C ARG A 538 21.18 -4.90 12.51
N SER A 539 20.79 -4.22 13.60
CA SER A 539 20.10 -4.87 14.73
C SER A 539 18.71 -5.41 14.37
N CYS A 540 18.11 -4.92 13.28
CA CYS A 540 16.83 -5.38 12.74
C CYS A 540 16.96 -6.57 11.78
N GLY A 541 18.15 -7.19 11.65
CA GLY A 541 18.39 -8.33 10.74
C GLY A 541 19.07 -7.94 9.42
N GLY A 542 19.41 -6.66 9.23
CA GLY A 542 20.05 -6.17 8.02
C GLY A 542 21.52 -6.55 7.88
N ARG A 543 21.91 -7.14 6.75
CA ARG A 543 23.30 -7.36 6.35
C ARG A 543 23.70 -6.33 5.30
N LEU A 544 24.69 -5.50 5.63
CA LEU A 544 25.22 -4.51 4.71
C LEU A 544 25.95 -5.19 3.54
N VAL A 545 25.62 -4.78 2.32
CA VAL A 545 26.21 -5.24 1.06
C VAL A 545 26.66 -4.01 0.28
N GLU A 546 27.86 -4.09 -0.30
CA GLU A 546 28.36 -3.07 -1.22
C GLU A 546 27.60 -3.13 -2.54
N ILE A 547 27.23 -1.97 -3.07
CA ILE A 547 26.44 -1.84 -4.29
C ILE A 547 27.13 -0.90 -5.27
N ASP A 548 26.82 -1.05 -6.56
CA ASP A 548 27.18 -0.04 -7.54
C ASP A 548 26.18 1.12 -7.43
N TYR A 549 26.62 2.22 -6.82
CA TYR A 549 25.79 3.41 -6.65
C TYR A 549 25.74 4.31 -7.90
N THR A 550 26.59 4.05 -8.89
CA THR A 550 26.73 4.86 -10.12
C THR A 550 25.40 5.13 -10.84
N PRO A 551 24.52 4.14 -11.11
CA PRO A 551 23.26 4.40 -11.81
C PRO A 551 22.34 5.37 -11.07
N PHE A 552 22.33 5.39 -9.73
CA PHE A 552 21.49 6.32 -8.97
C PHE A 552 22.03 7.76 -9.06
N SER A 553 23.35 7.94 -9.01
CA SER A 553 23.98 9.25 -9.19
C SER A 553 23.70 9.81 -10.60
N LEU A 554 23.97 9.02 -11.65
CA LEU A 554 23.79 9.47 -13.04
C LEU A 554 22.32 9.75 -13.38
N ALA A 555 21.40 8.94 -12.86
CA ALA A 555 19.97 9.18 -13.04
C ALA A 555 19.49 10.50 -12.42
N SER A 556 20.14 10.95 -11.34
CA SER A 556 19.79 12.23 -10.71
C SER A 556 20.10 13.42 -11.62
N ASP A 557 21.13 13.33 -12.47
CA ASP A 557 21.51 14.38 -13.41
C ASP A 557 20.49 14.54 -14.55
N LEU A 558 19.83 13.44 -14.97
CA LEU A 558 18.82 13.47 -16.03
C LEU A 558 17.62 14.37 -15.69
N LEU A 559 17.31 14.56 -14.40
CA LEU A 559 16.10 15.24 -13.97
C LEU A 559 16.14 16.77 -14.18
N TYR A 560 17.28 17.40 -13.93
CA TYR A 560 17.43 18.87 -13.96
C TYR A 560 18.46 19.39 -14.94
N ASN A 561 19.47 18.58 -15.30
CA ASN A 561 20.53 18.98 -16.22
C ASN A 561 20.33 18.43 -17.64
N ALA A 562 19.21 17.72 -17.88
CA ALA A 562 18.90 17.07 -19.16
C ALA A 562 17.42 17.31 -19.55
N SER A 563 16.89 16.48 -20.46
CA SER A 563 15.58 16.70 -21.10
C SER A 563 14.36 16.59 -20.18
N LEU A 564 14.42 15.92 -19.02
CA LEU A 564 13.23 15.67 -18.19
C LEU A 564 12.59 16.95 -17.64
N VAL A 565 13.34 18.06 -17.51
CA VAL A 565 12.77 19.37 -17.14
C VAL A 565 11.78 19.88 -18.21
N HIS A 566 11.95 19.52 -19.48
CA HIS A 566 11.03 19.87 -20.57
C HIS A 566 9.72 19.09 -20.50
N GLU A 567 9.70 17.93 -19.83
CA GLU A 567 8.45 17.23 -19.57
C GLU A 567 7.52 18.07 -18.69
N ARG A 568 8.05 18.95 -17.83
CA ARG A 568 7.23 19.92 -17.08
C ARG A 568 6.54 20.91 -18.00
N ILE A 569 7.26 21.42 -18.99
CA ILE A 569 6.71 22.33 -20.01
C ILE A 569 5.61 21.62 -20.79
N ALA A 570 5.86 20.38 -21.22
CA ALA A 570 4.87 19.58 -21.94
C ALA A 570 3.62 19.24 -21.10
N SER A 571 3.82 18.94 -19.81
CA SER A 571 2.76 18.55 -18.87
C SER A 571 1.86 19.72 -18.49
N ILE A 572 2.44 20.89 -18.21
CA ILE A 572 1.71 22.10 -17.83
C ILE A 572 1.12 22.80 -19.06
N GLY A 573 1.82 22.73 -20.19
CA GLY A 573 1.45 23.35 -21.46
C GLY A 573 2.32 24.56 -21.78
N TYR A 574 2.95 24.52 -22.97
CA TYR A 574 3.80 25.60 -23.48
C TYR A 574 3.05 26.94 -23.57
N ASP A 575 1.83 26.93 -24.13
CA ASP A 575 1.02 28.14 -24.30
C ASP A 575 0.61 28.75 -22.96
N PHE A 576 0.28 27.92 -21.98
CA PHE A 576 -0.03 28.39 -20.63
C PHE A 576 1.19 29.08 -20.02
N LEU A 577 2.33 28.39 -20.00
CA LEU A 577 3.56 28.91 -19.39
C LEU A 577 4.00 30.21 -20.04
N THR A 578 4.05 30.27 -21.37
CA THR A 578 4.47 31.49 -22.09
C THR A 578 3.52 32.67 -21.87
N SER A 579 2.21 32.42 -21.80
CA SER A 579 1.20 33.47 -21.58
C SER A 579 1.13 33.96 -20.13
N HIS A 580 1.52 33.13 -19.16
CA HIS A 580 1.34 33.41 -17.72
C HIS A 580 2.64 33.41 -16.92
N ILE A 581 3.81 33.36 -17.57
CA ILE A 581 5.12 33.24 -16.90
C ILE A 581 5.36 34.33 -15.85
N ASP A 582 4.86 35.54 -16.10
CA ASP A 582 5.01 36.69 -15.21
C ASP A 582 4.12 36.63 -13.96
N SER A 583 3.09 35.78 -13.97
CA SER A 583 2.20 35.53 -12.83
C SER A 583 2.71 34.46 -11.86
N LEU A 584 3.77 33.73 -12.25
CA LEU A 584 4.33 32.66 -11.43
C LEU A 584 5.18 33.23 -10.28
N HIS A 585 5.27 32.46 -9.20
CA HIS A 585 6.17 32.73 -8.07
C HIS A 585 7.60 32.95 -8.58
N SER A 586 8.34 33.91 -8.03
CA SER A 586 9.63 34.39 -8.56
C SER A 586 10.63 33.26 -8.88
N THR A 587 10.83 32.30 -7.97
CA THR A 587 11.70 31.14 -8.20
C THR A 587 11.16 30.22 -9.29
N THR A 588 9.86 29.96 -9.30
CA THR A 588 9.20 29.09 -10.29
C THR A 588 9.27 29.71 -11.67
N LYS A 589 9.02 31.02 -11.77
CA LYS A 589 9.24 31.84 -12.95
C LYS A 589 10.67 31.70 -13.49
N SER A 590 11.69 31.92 -12.66
CA SER A 590 13.09 31.82 -13.09
C SER A 590 13.48 30.41 -13.57
N LEU A 591 12.94 29.36 -12.94
CA LEU A 591 13.14 27.98 -13.37
C LEU A 591 12.54 27.71 -14.75
N PHE A 592 11.27 28.09 -14.97
CA PHE A 592 10.62 27.89 -16.27
C PHE A 592 11.20 28.79 -17.36
N GLN A 593 11.61 30.03 -17.06
CA GLN A 593 12.33 30.88 -18.01
C GLN A 593 13.64 30.25 -18.46
N THR A 594 14.42 29.70 -17.53
CA THR A 594 15.66 28.97 -17.84
C THR A 594 15.36 27.74 -18.71
N ALA A 595 14.33 26.97 -18.37
CA ALA A 595 13.96 25.79 -19.15
C ALA A 595 13.48 26.15 -20.57
N LEU A 596 12.62 27.17 -20.71
CA LEU A 596 12.11 27.66 -22.00
C LEU A 596 13.22 28.25 -22.88
N ALA A 597 14.25 28.86 -22.28
CA ALA A 597 15.38 29.43 -23.00
C ALA A 597 16.47 28.39 -23.37
N SER A 598 16.37 27.17 -22.86
CA SER A 598 17.37 26.14 -23.12
C SER A 598 17.31 25.61 -24.56
N ASP A 599 18.47 25.45 -25.20
CA ASP A 599 18.59 24.97 -26.58
C ASP A 599 18.58 23.43 -26.69
N LEU A 600 17.56 22.80 -26.09
CA LEU A 600 17.42 21.34 -26.12
C LEU A 600 16.99 20.87 -27.52
N LYS A 601 17.81 20.01 -28.13
CA LYS A 601 17.51 19.40 -29.43
C LYS A 601 16.65 18.15 -29.26
N PRO A 602 15.71 17.84 -30.18
CA PRO A 602 14.87 16.65 -30.07
C PRO A 602 15.64 15.34 -29.91
N TRP A 603 16.80 15.18 -30.55
CA TRP A 603 17.61 13.97 -30.42
C TRP A 603 18.20 13.78 -29.01
N GLN A 604 18.39 14.85 -28.22
CA GLN A 604 18.85 14.75 -26.83
C GLN A 604 17.78 14.13 -25.93
N VAL A 605 16.50 14.37 -26.23
CA VAL A 605 15.38 13.72 -25.52
C VAL A 605 15.45 12.20 -25.67
N PHE A 606 15.64 11.73 -26.91
CA PHE A 606 15.76 10.29 -27.17
C PHE A 606 17.05 9.71 -26.57
N HIS A 607 18.16 10.45 -26.63
CA HIS A 607 19.40 10.04 -25.96
C HIS A 607 19.22 9.87 -24.46
N ASP A 608 18.58 10.83 -23.79
CA ASP A 608 18.33 10.77 -22.35
C ASP A 608 17.35 9.65 -21.98
N GLN A 609 16.38 9.33 -22.85
CA GLN A 609 15.50 8.17 -22.67
C GLN A 609 16.29 6.86 -22.73
N ASP A 610 17.24 6.73 -23.66
CA ASP A 610 18.13 5.57 -23.73
C ASP A 610 19.01 5.46 -22.47
N LEU A 611 19.55 6.59 -21.98
CA LEU A 611 20.30 6.63 -20.72
C LEU A 611 19.43 6.25 -19.53
N GLN A 612 18.21 6.76 -19.44
CA GLN A 612 17.26 6.42 -18.39
C GLN A 612 16.97 4.91 -18.37
N ALA A 613 16.73 4.30 -19.54
CA ALA A 613 16.51 2.85 -19.64
C ALA A 613 17.75 2.06 -19.19
N GLN A 614 18.95 2.49 -19.58
CA GLN A 614 20.21 1.88 -19.16
C GLN A 614 20.41 1.96 -17.63
N TYR A 615 20.24 3.14 -17.03
CA TYR A 615 20.38 3.33 -15.60
C TYR A 615 19.31 2.59 -14.81
N THR A 616 18.08 2.47 -15.34
CA THR A 616 17.01 1.68 -14.72
C THR A 616 17.39 0.21 -14.65
N MET A 617 17.88 -0.37 -15.74
CA MET A 617 18.35 -1.76 -15.77
C MET A 617 19.53 -1.99 -14.81
N GLN A 618 20.49 -1.06 -14.76
CA GLN A 618 21.63 -1.14 -13.84
C GLN A 618 21.21 -1.01 -12.37
N ALA A 619 20.28 -0.10 -12.06
CA ALA A 619 19.69 0.01 -10.73
C ALA A 619 18.96 -1.27 -10.33
N GLN A 620 18.18 -1.87 -11.23
CA GLN A 620 17.47 -3.14 -10.99
C GLN A 620 18.43 -4.30 -10.67
N LYS A 621 19.60 -4.37 -11.32
CA LYS A 621 20.63 -5.37 -11.00
C LYS A 621 21.08 -5.31 -9.55
N ASN A 622 21.19 -4.11 -8.97
CA ASN A 622 21.52 -3.97 -7.56
C ASN A 622 20.47 -4.61 -6.63
N PHE A 623 19.20 -4.73 -7.06
CA PHE A 623 18.13 -5.38 -6.29
C PHE A 623 17.96 -6.88 -6.57
N ASN A 624 18.80 -7.46 -7.44
CA ASN A 624 18.73 -8.89 -7.75
C ASN A 624 19.43 -9.72 -6.66
N THR A 625 18.67 -10.17 -5.67
CA THR A 625 19.20 -10.94 -4.54
C THR A 625 19.75 -12.32 -4.94
N LEU A 626 19.32 -12.89 -6.07
CA LEU A 626 19.89 -14.14 -6.61
C LEU A 626 21.32 -13.96 -7.14
N GLU A 627 21.70 -12.73 -7.47
CA GLU A 627 23.04 -12.35 -7.94
C GLU A 627 23.84 -11.61 -6.85
N GLY A 628 23.41 -11.72 -5.58
CA GLY A 628 24.10 -11.11 -4.44
C GLY A 628 23.73 -9.65 -4.18
N GLY A 629 22.66 -9.14 -4.81
CA GLY A 629 22.13 -7.81 -4.60
C GLY A 629 21.44 -7.59 -3.24
N ILE A 630 20.77 -6.45 -3.14
CA ILE A 630 20.12 -5.93 -1.93
C ILE A 630 18.61 -6.07 -1.98
N ASP A 631 17.97 -6.30 -0.82
CA ASP A 631 16.53 -6.13 -0.68
C ASP A 631 16.14 -4.65 -0.69
N VAL A 632 16.99 -3.80 -0.09
CA VAL A 632 16.68 -2.39 0.15
C VAL A 632 17.93 -1.50 0.14
N LEU A 633 17.80 -0.30 -0.43
CA LEU A 633 18.81 0.75 -0.36
C LEU A 633 18.39 1.76 0.72
N LEU A 634 19.20 1.88 1.78
CA LEU A 634 18.98 2.84 2.85
C LEU A 634 19.74 4.13 2.57
N VAL A 635 19.04 5.26 2.55
CA VAL A 635 19.64 6.60 2.34
C VAL A 635 19.16 7.59 3.41
N PRO A 636 19.90 8.65 3.74
CA PRO A 636 19.32 9.81 4.41
C PRO A 636 18.17 10.34 3.55
N SER A 637 17.05 10.76 4.15
CA SER A 637 15.95 11.33 3.36
C SER A 637 16.35 12.66 2.72
N THR A 638 17.21 13.44 3.39
CA THR A 638 17.79 14.70 2.91
C THR A 638 19.19 14.89 3.54
N PRO A 639 20.08 15.71 2.95
CA PRO A 639 21.41 15.96 3.54
C PRO A 639 21.42 16.98 4.69
N CYS A 640 20.39 17.81 4.82
CA CYS A 640 20.23 18.80 5.89
C CYS A 640 18.79 19.33 5.93
N HIS A 641 18.41 20.05 6.99
CA HIS A 641 17.15 20.79 7.11
C HIS A 641 17.37 22.30 7.00
N PRO A 642 17.07 22.93 5.86
CA PRO A 642 17.24 24.37 5.69
C PRO A 642 16.28 25.23 6.53
N THR A 643 16.74 26.43 6.88
CA THR A 643 15.85 27.51 7.32
C THR A 643 15.11 28.12 6.14
N ILE A 644 13.94 28.71 6.38
CA ILE A 644 13.16 29.46 5.37
C ILE A 644 14.02 30.57 4.78
N LYS A 645 14.64 31.39 5.64
CA LYS A 645 15.57 32.45 5.23
C LYS A 645 16.74 31.92 4.39
N GLY A 646 17.28 30.76 4.76
CA GLY A 646 18.34 30.10 3.99
C GLY A 646 17.87 29.71 2.59
N MET A 647 16.65 29.18 2.48
CA MET A 647 16.03 28.84 1.19
C MET A 647 15.72 30.07 0.35
N GLU A 648 15.28 31.18 0.95
CA GLU A 648 15.05 32.45 0.23
C GLU A 648 16.35 33.05 -0.33
N ASN A 649 17.46 32.91 0.39
CA ASN A 649 18.76 33.42 -0.04
C ASN A 649 19.37 32.62 -1.21
N ASP A 650 19.15 31.30 -1.27
CA ASP A 650 19.70 30.43 -2.33
C ASP A 650 18.68 29.36 -2.78
N PRO A 651 17.57 29.78 -3.42
CA PRO A 651 16.40 28.92 -3.63
C PRO A 651 16.62 27.82 -4.66
N ILE A 652 17.63 27.93 -5.52
CA ILE A 652 17.92 26.95 -6.57
C ILE A 652 18.91 25.90 -6.07
N LYS A 653 20.08 26.34 -5.59
CA LYS A 653 21.14 25.42 -5.17
C LYS A 653 20.75 24.65 -3.93
N LEU A 654 20.10 25.30 -2.96
CA LEU A 654 19.69 24.63 -1.73
C LEU A 654 18.58 23.61 -1.99
N ASN A 655 17.65 23.91 -2.90
CA ASN A 655 16.64 22.96 -3.34
C ASN A 655 17.26 21.74 -4.05
N ALA A 656 18.25 21.95 -4.93
CA ALA A 656 18.98 20.86 -5.57
C ALA A 656 19.70 19.99 -4.54
N LYS A 657 20.35 20.62 -3.54
CA LYS A 657 21.00 19.91 -2.42
C LYS A 657 20.00 19.07 -1.62
N VAL A 658 18.82 19.60 -1.28
CA VAL A 658 17.80 18.85 -0.52
C VAL A 658 17.42 17.54 -1.21
N GLY A 659 17.42 17.51 -2.55
CA GLY A 659 17.03 16.34 -3.33
C GLY A 659 18.13 15.33 -3.68
N THR A 660 19.35 15.46 -3.12
CA THR A 660 20.50 14.57 -3.40
C THR A 660 20.15 13.08 -3.36
N PHE A 661 19.31 12.65 -2.41
CA PHE A 661 18.95 11.24 -2.22
C PHE A 661 17.59 10.85 -2.80
N THR A 662 16.87 11.78 -3.44
CA THR A 662 15.48 11.56 -3.86
C THR A 662 15.28 11.61 -5.37
N HIS A 663 16.13 12.33 -6.11
CA HIS A 663 16.00 12.57 -7.56
C HIS A 663 15.98 11.27 -8.38
N ALA A 664 16.87 10.33 -8.09
CA ALA A 664 16.95 9.07 -8.83
C ALA A 664 15.67 8.22 -8.76
N GLY A 665 14.89 8.36 -7.67
CA GLY A 665 13.78 7.46 -7.31
C GLY A 665 12.89 7.08 -8.48
N ASN A 666 12.16 8.02 -9.07
CA ASN A 666 11.27 7.71 -10.19
C ASN A 666 11.97 7.61 -11.54
N VAL A 667 13.17 8.22 -11.68
CA VAL A 667 13.96 8.16 -12.91
C VAL A 667 14.36 6.71 -13.19
N VAL A 668 14.77 5.97 -12.17
CA VAL A 668 15.13 4.54 -12.25
C VAL A 668 14.09 3.61 -11.61
N ASP A 669 12.84 4.07 -11.54
CA ASP A 669 11.67 3.24 -11.23
C ASP A 669 11.69 2.51 -9.86
N LEU A 670 12.14 3.21 -8.82
CA LEU A 670 12.17 2.73 -7.45
C LEU A 670 10.84 3.02 -6.72
N CYS A 671 10.50 2.20 -5.72
CA CYS A 671 9.57 2.56 -4.65
C CYS A 671 10.37 3.06 -3.42
N GLY A 672 9.73 3.74 -2.48
CA GLY A 672 10.42 4.16 -1.27
C GLY A 672 9.54 4.66 -0.12
N VAL A 673 9.99 4.47 1.11
CA VAL A 673 9.33 5.02 2.30
C VAL A 673 10.31 5.78 3.18
N SER A 674 9.99 7.05 3.45
CA SER A 674 10.70 7.89 4.42
C SER A 674 10.06 7.71 5.79
N VAL A 675 10.88 7.43 6.80
CA VAL A 675 10.47 7.27 8.19
C VAL A 675 11.40 8.08 9.09
N ASN A 676 10.89 8.53 10.24
CA ASN A 676 11.70 9.24 11.22
C ASN A 676 12.65 8.25 11.92
N ALA A 677 13.95 8.53 11.92
CA ALA A 677 14.97 7.68 12.52
C ALA A 677 15.48 8.21 13.86
N SER A 678 15.52 9.54 14.02
CA SER A 678 16.00 10.20 15.24
C SER A 678 15.63 11.69 15.27
N TRP A 679 16.16 12.42 16.25
CA TRP A 679 16.03 13.87 16.36
C TRP A 679 17.42 14.50 16.43
N THR A 680 17.57 15.69 15.84
CA THR A 680 18.75 16.54 16.04
C THR A 680 18.81 17.08 17.46
N GLU A 681 19.96 17.61 17.88
CA GLU A 681 20.09 18.30 19.17
C GLU A 681 19.13 19.50 19.27
N ALA A 682 18.87 20.16 18.14
CA ALA A 682 17.91 21.26 18.02
C ALA A 682 16.42 20.80 18.04
N GLY A 683 16.16 19.50 18.14
CA GLY A 683 14.80 18.95 18.17
C GLY A 683 14.10 18.91 16.80
N LEU A 684 14.86 18.96 15.71
CA LEU A 684 14.34 18.75 14.36
C LEU A 684 14.36 17.25 14.02
N PRO A 685 13.41 16.75 13.23
CA PRO A 685 13.37 15.34 12.85
C PRO A 685 14.51 15.00 11.87
N PHE A 686 15.07 13.80 12.02
CA PHE A 686 16.00 13.20 11.08
C PHE A 686 15.40 11.93 10.48
N GLY A 687 15.10 11.98 9.17
CA GLY A 687 14.51 10.87 8.44
C GLY A 687 15.52 10.07 7.62
N VAL A 688 15.26 8.77 7.48
CA VAL A 688 15.89 7.89 6.50
C VAL A 688 14.84 7.36 5.52
N THR A 689 15.26 7.09 4.29
CA THR A 689 14.40 6.50 3.27
C THR A 689 14.88 5.09 2.94
N PHE A 690 13.96 4.13 3.00
CA PHE A 690 14.13 2.78 2.49
C PHE A 690 13.66 2.77 1.03
N LEU A 691 14.57 2.54 0.08
CA LEU A 691 14.29 2.48 -1.35
C LEU A 691 14.32 1.03 -1.84
N GLY A 692 13.31 0.63 -2.61
CA GLY A 692 13.21 -0.71 -3.21
C GLY A 692 13.10 -0.65 -4.72
N GLY A 693 13.40 -1.77 -5.39
CA GLY A 693 13.12 -1.92 -6.82
C GLY A 693 11.62 -1.84 -7.14
N SER A 694 11.28 -1.68 -8.43
CA SER A 694 9.87 -1.69 -8.88
C SER A 694 9.14 -2.96 -8.44
N GLY A 695 8.05 -2.80 -7.69
CA GLY A 695 7.23 -3.88 -7.15
C GLY A 695 7.58 -4.30 -5.72
N TYR A 696 8.71 -3.84 -5.16
CA TYR A 696 9.15 -4.21 -3.80
C TYR A 696 8.49 -3.40 -2.68
N ASP A 697 7.36 -2.74 -2.95
CA ASP A 697 6.60 -1.91 -2.02
C ASP A 697 6.38 -2.62 -0.67
N GLY A 698 5.80 -3.82 -0.70
CA GLY A 698 5.56 -4.61 0.52
C GLY A 698 6.85 -4.95 1.26
N ARG A 699 7.90 -5.36 0.53
CA ARG A 699 9.20 -5.74 1.11
C ARG A 699 9.83 -4.58 1.88
N ILE A 700 9.82 -3.36 1.31
CA ILE A 700 10.41 -2.21 2.00
C ILE A 700 9.57 -1.75 3.18
N LEU A 701 8.23 -1.90 3.11
CA LEU A 701 7.35 -1.59 4.24
C LEU A 701 7.57 -2.57 5.40
N ASP A 702 7.70 -3.87 5.13
CA ASP A 702 7.99 -4.88 6.16
C ASP A 702 9.32 -4.58 6.87
N ILE A 703 10.38 -4.27 6.11
CA ILE A 703 11.69 -3.91 6.66
C ILE A 703 11.62 -2.61 7.47
N ALA A 704 10.95 -1.58 6.92
CA ALA A 704 10.79 -0.30 7.60
C ALA A 704 9.95 -0.41 8.88
N SER A 705 8.99 -1.34 8.95
CA SER A 705 8.17 -1.57 10.16
C SER A 705 9.02 -2.08 11.32
N VAL A 706 9.88 -3.07 11.08
CA VAL A 706 10.80 -3.59 12.09
C VAL A 706 11.78 -2.50 12.54
N PHE A 707 12.18 -1.61 11.63
CA PHE A 707 13.01 -0.46 11.98
C PHE A 707 12.26 0.58 12.83
N GLU A 708 11.05 0.98 12.44
CA GLU A 708 10.19 1.95 13.15
C GLU A 708 9.94 1.50 14.59
N GLU A 709 9.61 0.22 14.79
CA GLU A 709 9.46 -0.37 16.12
C GLU A 709 10.76 -0.33 16.93
N ALA A 710 11.90 -0.62 16.30
CA ALA A 710 13.19 -0.70 16.98
C ALA A 710 13.80 0.67 17.32
N VAL A 711 13.42 1.73 16.60
CA VAL A 711 13.80 3.11 16.96
C VAL A 711 12.90 3.67 18.06
N GLY A 712 11.61 3.28 18.09
CA GLY A 712 10.68 3.66 19.16
C GLY A 712 10.60 5.18 19.38
N VAL A 713 10.75 5.97 18.31
CA VAL A 713 10.90 7.42 18.41
C VAL A 713 9.59 8.04 18.88
N GLU A 714 9.53 8.42 20.16
CA GLU A 714 8.45 9.26 20.66
C GLU A 714 8.47 10.61 19.93
N ARG A 715 7.29 11.04 19.45
CA ARG A 715 7.15 12.41 18.95
C ARG A 715 7.28 13.36 20.13
N LYS A 716 8.10 14.40 19.97
CA LYS A 716 8.00 15.57 20.85
C LYS A 716 6.66 16.25 20.53
N VAL A 717 5.69 16.10 21.42
CA VAL A 717 4.39 16.81 21.36
C VAL A 717 4.61 18.29 21.64
#